data_AF-A0A1X0J0H6-F1
#
_entry.id   AF-A0A1X0J0H6-F1
#
_cell.length_a   1.000
_cell.length_b   1.000
_cell.length_c   1.000
_cell.angle_alpha   90.00
_cell.angle_beta   90.00
_cell.angle_gamma   90.00
#
_symmetry.space_group_name_H-M   'P 1'
#
loop_
_entity.id
_entity.type
_entity.pdbx_description
1 polymer ?
#
loop_
_entity_poly.entity_id
_entity_poly.type
_entity_poly.pdbx_seq_one_letter_code
_entity_poly.pdbx_strand_id
1 'polypeptide(L)'
;MPQAHPEGISGGTPVTTPGGVPNLPVGALTVGTLADRLQNLTQSAMRARAGERMPAIFNSSTGGNIMNDLSPFGIIAAIWAGFNSHVAQADPNDINGPDDLPGLLLDFIEGLPVIGQFVTLLEAIAGTYDGDDETLLAIQQIFMPIRKLLQLVSGQNVGLPTVEEIVSGWEQLGDALGHAVSEFAGILSVSRIGDVIQDLINGAGDFLNAGSVSPGSPWSWDSLMPGRLRGGSIRATANGTDQVMRKDEPFEVFEGQVLKIKDASARWTGASASAGTNPVKIGWTPFDAAGTALPDVIVASFQPSGDSAGWLPFTVSDWAVPAGVKYATPLVILGAGATAGNYWISNVLPYAAGLLPDHLVDGLRDALDEIGGVVGATVTDIRTRLAAITADGKIDAAELENLANIGEIAVGKITGLVEQLAAYALKSAVQTFMDTVGGTVGASMTDVFNRLSKLSATGQINGATGISGALNEAQTGVNAVRDAIANGLGLLGSGLTNLQVQNQATLTAQIAAQAAAAAAAANAQLAKSQGQQNAAGGGLNYTTVFGGADGAALPAEFTGSDLKVRGNNGYAGIAASKPDGTYVVTCNKQCSTDDQSLAVVLGDQGGSPSAPEYHLFHSDSGYTAGACLKIDNGNATIGSYTRSGASITFTAFPGGAWSGALGQGSLLEVHNVGTTWTLAINGNTVLSVTSSAVTFGASTRYGGGVVMVRATVNLGWFQGTVTYDSFRVASITLSDYIDPIYLGSGATMARTSATNVTIATGTTVLPNSFYSVVQSATPDIACNLTNGTMTVSLSGWYLAKLSTKSNIFTNSTNSSGQATPAIFINSTTVVSKLGLPQQYSRSNSSDGSVDLTIPVLSLSDSFVIYLNAGDVVRGGQVLGSNASTRQVTGDSAGTATLLSLALLNRSQI
;
A
#
# COMPACT_ATOMS: atom_id res chain seq x y z
N MET A 1 -44.40 30.78 10.10
CA MET A 1 -45.50 30.87 9.11
C MET A 1 -45.85 32.35 8.98
N PRO A 2 -45.83 32.93 7.76
CA PRO A 2 -46.79 32.60 6.71
C PRO A 2 -46.17 32.21 5.36
N GLN A 3 -46.96 31.42 4.63
CA GLN A 3 -46.82 31.03 3.22
C GLN A 3 -47.35 32.12 2.29
N ALA A 4 -46.79 32.26 1.08
CA ALA A 4 -47.43 31.89 -0.20
C ALA A 4 -46.82 32.62 -1.42
N HIS A 5 -46.48 31.81 -2.43
CA HIS A 5 -46.17 32.07 -3.86
C HIS A 5 -47.27 32.89 -4.61
N PRO A 6 -47.21 33.12 -5.94
CA PRO A 6 -46.10 33.18 -6.94
C PRO A 6 -46.20 34.43 -7.86
N GLU A 7 -45.18 34.72 -8.68
CA GLU A 7 -45.31 35.02 -10.12
C GLU A 7 -43.93 35.36 -10.72
N GLY A 8 -43.56 34.62 -11.77
CA GLY A 8 -42.35 34.86 -12.53
C GLY A 8 -42.61 35.82 -13.69
N ILE A 9 -41.63 36.68 -13.98
CA ILE A 9 -41.42 37.21 -15.32
C ILE A 9 -39.92 37.19 -15.62
N SER A 10 -39.57 36.24 -16.49
CA SER A 10 -38.54 36.26 -17.53
C SER A 10 -37.59 37.46 -17.62
N GLY A 11 -36.28 37.18 -17.60
CA GLY A 11 -35.30 37.97 -18.33
C GLY A 11 -34.08 38.43 -17.54
N GLY A 12 -33.20 37.50 -17.17
CA GLY A 12 -31.87 37.82 -16.66
C GLY A 12 -31.11 36.57 -16.28
N THR A 13 -30.17 36.16 -17.12
CA THR A 13 -29.25 35.02 -16.89
C THR A 13 -28.48 35.21 -15.58
N PRO A 14 -28.64 34.33 -14.57
CA PRO A 14 -27.80 34.36 -13.39
C PRO A 14 -26.48 33.64 -13.66
N VAL A 15 -25.44 34.43 -13.48
CA VAL A 15 -24.01 34.19 -13.55
C VAL A 15 -23.57 32.83 -12.99
N THR A 16 -22.75 32.19 -13.80
CA THR A 16 -21.85 31.06 -13.53
C THR A 16 -21.14 31.14 -12.18
N THR A 17 -20.93 29.99 -11.55
CA THR A 17 -19.99 29.81 -10.43
C THR A 17 -18.62 30.46 -10.72
N PRO A 18 -17.90 30.95 -9.68
CA PRO A 18 -16.56 31.50 -9.84
C PRO A 18 -15.64 30.43 -10.44
N GLY A 19 -15.34 30.56 -11.74
CA GLY A 19 -14.56 29.57 -12.50
C GLY A 19 -15.03 29.34 -13.95
N GLY A 20 -16.20 29.83 -14.35
CA GLY A 20 -16.58 30.11 -15.76
C GLY A 20 -15.91 29.30 -16.89
N VAL A 21 -16.11 27.98 -16.94
CA VAL A 21 -15.86 27.18 -18.15
C VAL A 21 -17.21 26.63 -18.66
N PRO A 22 -17.78 27.17 -19.75
CA PRO A 22 -19.10 26.74 -20.25
C PRO A 22 -19.13 25.36 -20.92
N ASN A 23 -18.01 24.62 -20.92
CA ASN A 23 -17.86 23.32 -21.58
C ASN A 23 -17.04 22.37 -20.69
N LEU A 24 -17.51 22.11 -19.48
CA LEU A 24 -16.96 21.00 -18.70
C LEU A 24 -17.42 19.67 -19.33
N PRO A 25 -16.50 18.74 -19.67
CA PRO A 25 -16.86 17.43 -20.19
C PRO A 25 -17.80 16.68 -19.25
N VAL A 26 -18.68 15.84 -19.79
CA VAL A 26 -19.50 14.91 -19.01
C VAL A 26 -18.56 14.13 -18.06
N GLY A 27 -18.81 14.25 -16.74
CA GLY A 27 -17.97 13.66 -15.70
C GLY A 27 -17.02 14.60 -14.95
N ALA A 28 -16.98 15.91 -15.26
CA ALA A 28 -16.15 16.89 -14.56
C ALA A 28 -16.57 17.10 -13.09
N LEU A 29 -15.59 17.09 -12.19
CA LEU A 29 -15.81 17.28 -10.74
C LEU A 29 -16.06 18.76 -10.42
N THR A 30 -17.23 19.09 -9.88
CA THR A 30 -17.50 20.41 -9.29
C THR A 30 -17.34 20.37 -7.77
N VAL A 31 -17.05 21.51 -7.15
CA VAL A 31 -16.88 21.62 -5.69
C VAL A 31 -18.14 21.15 -4.93
N GLY A 32 -19.33 21.34 -5.51
CA GLY A 32 -20.59 20.86 -4.92
C GLY A 32 -20.82 19.34 -5.04
N THR A 33 -20.22 18.69 -6.05
CA THR A 33 -20.32 17.24 -6.29
C THR A 33 -19.16 16.43 -5.69
N LEU A 34 -18.11 17.09 -5.22
CA LEU A 34 -16.90 16.46 -4.68
C LEU A 34 -17.18 15.68 -3.38
N ALA A 35 -17.94 16.27 -2.46
CA ALA A 35 -18.30 15.63 -1.19
C ALA A 35 -19.17 14.37 -1.42
N ASP A 36 -20.17 14.48 -2.29
CA ASP A 36 -21.10 13.38 -2.60
C ASP A 36 -20.39 12.24 -3.37
N ARG A 37 -19.43 12.56 -4.25
CA ARG A 37 -18.63 11.56 -4.98
C ARG A 37 -17.60 10.84 -4.11
N LEU A 38 -17.09 11.47 -3.05
CA LEU A 38 -16.14 10.84 -2.12
C LEU A 38 -16.83 10.00 -1.03
N GLN A 39 -18.07 10.35 -0.65
CA GLN A 39 -18.76 9.71 0.48
C GLN A 39 -19.80 8.66 0.04
N ASN A 40 -20.40 8.79 -1.15
CA ASN A 40 -21.40 7.84 -1.63
C ASN A 40 -20.74 6.69 -2.42
N LEU A 41 -20.43 5.61 -1.71
CA LEU A 41 -19.77 4.41 -2.23
C LEU A 41 -20.75 3.28 -2.60
N THR A 42 -22.04 3.60 -2.79
CA THR A 42 -23.03 2.60 -3.20
C THR A 42 -22.80 2.11 -4.63
N GLN A 43 -23.18 0.86 -4.92
CA GLN A 43 -23.10 0.25 -6.25
C GLN A 43 -23.74 1.12 -7.35
N SER A 44 -24.90 1.73 -7.08
CA SER A 44 -25.59 2.63 -8.02
C SER A 44 -24.78 3.90 -8.31
N ALA A 45 -24.19 4.52 -7.29
CA ALA A 45 -23.36 5.70 -7.45
C ALA A 45 -22.04 5.39 -8.18
N MET A 46 -21.41 4.25 -7.90
CA MET A 46 -20.22 3.78 -8.61
C MET A 46 -20.49 3.52 -10.10
N ARG A 47 -21.64 2.91 -10.42
CA ARG A 47 -22.04 2.66 -11.80
C ARG A 47 -22.37 3.92 -12.58
N ALA A 48 -23.06 4.89 -11.95
CA ALA A 48 -23.32 6.20 -12.55
C ALA A 48 -22.00 6.93 -12.90
N ARG A 49 -20.98 6.85 -12.03
CA ARG A 49 -19.64 7.42 -12.28
C ARG A 49 -18.93 6.77 -13.48
N ALA A 50 -19.10 5.46 -13.67
CA ALA A 50 -18.56 4.75 -14.84
C ALA A 50 -19.31 5.13 -16.12
N GLY A 51 -20.64 5.30 -16.05
CA GLY A 51 -21.48 5.69 -17.18
C GLY A 51 -21.21 7.10 -17.70
N GLU A 52 -20.85 8.05 -16.83
CA GLU A 52 -20.44 9.41 -17.23
C GLU A 52 -19.14 9.44 -18.04
N ARG A 53 -18.29 8.41 -17.92
CA ARG A 53 -16.99 8.32 -18.61
C ARG A 53 -17.06 7.54 -19.92
N MET A 54 -18.21 6.99 -20.27
CA MET A 54 -18.42 6.27 -21.52
C MET A 54 -18.94 7.20 -22.62
N PRO A 55 -18.27 7.28 -23.79
CA PRO A 55 -18.76 8.06 -24.93
C PRO A 55 -20.17 7.63 -25.37
N ALA A 56 -21.04 8.58 -25.73
CA ALA A 56 -22.42 8.30 -26.17
C ALA A 56 -22.54 7.30 -27.34
N ILE A 57 -21.44 7.08 -28.06
CA ILE A 57 -21.27 6.11 -29.16
C ILE A 57 -21.48 4.65 -28.70
N PHE A 58 -21.27 4.34 -27.42
CA PHE A 58 -21.49 2.99 -26.87
C PHE A 58 -22.97 2.68 -26.58
N ASN A 59 -23.85 3.69 -26.50
CA ASN A 59 -25.28 3.49 -26.28
C ASN A 59 -25.97 2.77 -27.44
N SER A 60 -25.39 2.82 -28.64
CA SER A 60 -25.85 2.15 -29.86
C SER A 60 -25.05 0.87 -30.17
N SER A 61 -24.15 0.43 -29.28
CA SER A 61 -23.41 -0.82 -29.43
C SER A 61 -24.30 -2.02 -29.10
N THR A 62 -23.92 -3.20 -29.62
CA THR A 62 -24.61 -4.48 -29.36
C THR A 62 -24.66 -4.86 -27.86
N GLY A 63 -23.79 -4.27 -27.04
CA GLY A 63 -23.79 -4.45 -25.58
C GLY A 63 -24.74 -3.53 -24.81
N GLY A 64 -25.40 -2.55 -25.46
CA GLY A 64 -26.40 -1.65 -24.87
C GLY A 64 -25.86 -0.63 -23.87
N ASN A 65 -26.76 0.17 -23.28
CA ASN A 65 -26.41 1.26 -22.36
C ASN A 65 -25.99 0.72 -20.98
N ILE A 66 -24.81 1.09 -20.50
CA ILE A 66 -24.26 0.72 -19.19
C ILE A 66 -25.18 1.07 -18.00
N MET A 67 -26.08 2.03 -18.14
CA MET A 67 -27.08 2.41 -17.15
C MET A 67 -28.38 1.57 -17.23
N ASN A 68 -28.52 0.69 -18.23
CA ASN A 68 -29.64 -0.24 -18.36
C ASN A 68 -29.26 -1.63 -17.83
N ASP A 69 -29.91 -2.03 -16.74
CA ASP A 69 -29.67 -3.26 -15.97
C ASP A 69 -29.84 -4.55 -16.78
N LEU A 70 -30.56 -4.48 -17.90
CA LEU A 70 -30.85 -5.63 -18.75
C LEU A 70 -29.91 -5.73 -19.96
N SER A 71 -28.98 -4.78 -20.13
CA SER A 71 -28.02 -4.81 -21.23
C SER A 71 -26.73 -5.54 -20.83
N PRO A 72 -26.05 -6.23 -21.77
CA PRO A 72 -24.78 -6.89 -21.49
C PRO A 72 -23.75 -5.99 -20.80
N PHE A 73 -23.59 -4.74 -21.24
CA PHE A 73 -22.67 -3.79 -20.58
C PHE A 73 -23.21 -3.26 -19.24
N GLY A 74 -24.53 -3.15 -19.08
CA GLY A 74 -25.12 -2.79 -17.80
C GLY A 74 -25.00 -3.87 -16.73
N ILE A 75 -25.11 -5.14 -17.11
CA ILE A 75 -24.89 -6.29 -16.22
C ILE A 75 -23.43 -6.34 -15.77
N ILE A 76 -22.48 -6.24 -16.70
CA ILE A 76 -21.03 -6.24 -16.39
C ILE A 76 -20.67 -5.05 -15.50
N ALA A 77 -21.19 -3.87 -15.80
CA ALA A 77 -20.94 -2.68 -15.00
C ALA A 77 -21.61 -2.73 -13.63
N ALA A 78 -22.76 -3.39 -13.50
CA ALA A 78 -23.39 -3.65 -12.21
C ALA A 78 -22.53 -4.58 -11.35
N ILE A 79 -22.00 -5.66 -11.92
CA ILE A 79 -21.10 -6.60 -11.22
C ILE A 79 -19.82 -5.89 -10.77
N TRP A 80 -19.17 -5.15 -11.67
CA TRP A 80 -17.94 -4.41 -11.36
C TRP A 80 -18.15 -3.28 -10.33
N ALA A 81 -19.25 -2.55 -10.44
CA ALA A 81 -19.62 -1.54 -9.45
C ALA A 81 -20.01 -2.16 -8.10
N GLY A 82 -20.57 -3.37 -8.12
CA GLY A 82 -20.91 -4.14 -6.92
C GLY A 82 -19.66 -4.58 -6.17
N PHE A 83 -18.68 -5.16 -6.87
CA PHE A 83 -17.41 -5.57 -6.28
C PHE A 83 -16.63 -4.37 -5.71
N ASN A 84 -16.52 -3.27 -6.47
CA ASN A 84 -15.86 -2.05 -5.97
C ASN A 84 -16.58 -1.44 -4.76
N SER A 85 -17.92 -1.52 -4.71
CA SER A 85 -18.71 -1.10 -3.55
C SER A 85 -18.45 -2.00 -2.34
N HIS A 86 -18.24 -3.31 -2.55
CA HIS A 86 -17.96 -4.27 -1.49
C HIS A 86 -16.56 -4.07 -0.90
N VAL A 87 -15.54 -3.92 -1.75
CA VAL A 87 -14.16 -3.59 -1.31
C VAL A 87 -14.10 -2.24 -0.59
N ALA A 88 -14.81 -1.23 -1.08
CA ALA A 88 -14.81 0.11 -0.47
C ALA A 88 -15.58 0.19 0.87
N GLN A 89 -16.35 -0.84 1.22
CA GLN A 89 -17.11 -0.94 2.47
C GLN A 89 -16.55 -1.98 3.44
N ALA A 90 -15.56 -2.77 3.03
CA ALA A 90 -14.83 -3.69 3.91
C ALA A 90 -14.07 -2.91 5.00
N ASP A 91 -13.86 -3.55 6.16
CA ASP A 91 -13.12 -2.94 7.27
C ASP A 91 -11.68 -2.60 6.81
N PRO A 92 -11.21 -1.35 6.96
CA PRO A 92 -9.85 -0.97 6.61
C PRO A 92 -8.75 -1.80 7.29
N ASN A 93 -9.06 -2.46 8.41
CA ASN A 93 -8.12 -3.34 9.12
C ASN A 93 -7.95 -4.72 8.46
N ASP A 94 -8.86 -5.11 7.57
CA ASP A 94 -8.87 -6.40 6.87
C ASP A 94 -8.24 -6.33 5.46
N ILE A 95 -7.83 -5.13 5.01
CA ILE A 95 -7.14 -4.92 3.71
C ILE A 95 -5.72 -4.42 3.98
N ASN A 96 -4.75 -5.34 4.01
CA ASN A 96 -3.33 -5.05 4.21
C ASN A 96 -2.55 -5.00 2.87
N GLY A 97 -3.11 -5.52 1.78
CA GLY A 97 -2.49 -5.42 0.46
C GLY A 97 -3.33 -6.02 -0.68
N PRO A 98 -2.77 -6.07 -1.90
CA PRO A 98 -3.42 -6.68 -3.07
C PRO A 98 -3.76 -8.16 -2.87
N ASP A 99 -3.05 -8.83 -1.94
CA ASP A 99 -3.19 -10.25 -1.62
C ASP A 99 -4.50 -10.57 -0.86
N ASP A 100 -5.19 -9.56 -0.32
CA ASP A 100 -6.47 -9.70 0.38
C ASP A 100 -7.68 -9.55 -0.56
N LEU A 101 -7.47 -9.02 -1.78
CA LEU A 101 -8.50 -8.82 -2.81
C LEU A 101 -9.13 -10.13 -3.32
N PRO A 102 -8.39 -11.26 -3.46
CA PRO A 102 -8.98 -12.54 -3.84
C PRO A 102 -10.00 -13.06 -2.82
N GLY A 103 -9.77 -12.85 -1.51
CA GLY A 103 -10.70 -13.23 -0.45
C GLY A 103 -12.00 -12.41 -0.48
N LEU A 104 -11.88 -11.10 -0.68
CA LEU A 104 -13.03 -10.20 -0.84
C LEU A 104 -13.82 -10.42 -2.13
N LEU A 105 -13.16 -10.92 -3.18
CA LEU A 105 -13.82 -11.32 -4.43
C LEU A 105 -14.65 -12.58 -4.25
N LEU A 106 -14.12 -13.56 -3.51
CA LEU A 106 -14.86 -14.76 -3.11
C LEU A 106 -16.07 -14.40 -2.24
N ASP A 107 -15.90 -13.57 -1.20
CA ASP A 107 -17.00 -13.12 -0.33
C ASP A 107 -18.09 -12.33 -1.10
N PHE A 108 -17.68 -11.47 -2.04
CA PHE A 108 -18.61 -10.79 -2.96
C PHE A 108 -19.40 -11.76 -3.84
N ILE A 109 -18.74 -12.79 -4.40
CA ILE A 109 -19.37 -13.80 -5.27
C ILE A 109 -20.32 -14.69 -4.44
N GLU A 110 -19.95 -15.04 -3.21
CA GLU A 110 -20.75 -15.84 -2.27
C GLU A 110 -21.96 -15.07 -1.72
N GLY A 111 -21.85 -13.75 -1.56
CA GLY A 111 -22.92 -12.87 -1.12
C GLY A 111 -23.97 -12.51 -2.18
N LEU A 112 -23.77 -12.90 -3.44
CA LEU A 112 -24.80 -12.74 -4.49
C LEU A 112 -25.95 -13.72 -4.20
N PRO A 113 -27.22 -13.27 -4.23
CA PRO A 113 -28.38 -14.15 -4.01
C PRO A 113 -28.33 -15.34 -5.00
N VAL A 114 -28.09 -16.51 -4.40
CA VAL A 114 -27.46 -17.70 -4.99
C VAL A 114 -28.22 -18.32 -6.15
N ILE A 115 -27.48 -18.78 -7.17
CA ILE A 115 -27.77 -20.09 -7.77
C ILE A 115 -26.46 -20.88 -7.78
N GLY A 116 -26.36 -21.92 -6.96
CA GLY A 116 -25.22 -22.84 -6.84
C GLY A 116 -24.90 -23.66 -8.10
N GLN A 117 -25.46 -23.29 -9.25
CA GLN A 117 -25.06 -23.76 -10.58
C GLN A 117 -24.05 -22.82 -11.25
N PHE A 118 -23.86 -21.60 -10.73
CA PHE A 118 -22.90 -20.66 -11.30
C PHE A 118 -21.46 -20.93 -10.88
N VAL A 119 -21.20 -21.53 -9.71
CA VAL A 119 -19.83 -21.83 -9.24
C VAL A 119 -19.18 -22.92 -10.10
N THR A 120 -19.90 -24.01 -10.39
CA THR A 120 -19.40 -25.10 -11.25
C THR A 120 -19.29 -24.66 -12.72
N LEU A 121 -20.16 -23.76 -13.17
CA LEU A 121 -20.04 -23.09 -14.47
C LEU A 121 -18.85 -22.11 -14.51
N LEU A 122 -18.58 -21.39 -13.43
CA LEU A 122 -17.43 -20.48 -13.32
C LEU A 122 -16.11 -21.26 -13.29
N GLU A 123 -16.06 -22.39 -12.57
CA GLU A 123 -14.93 -23.31 -12.54
C GLU A 123 -14.66 -23.92 -13.92
N ALA A 124 -15.72 -24.25 -14.68
CA ALA A 124 -15.59 -24.70 -16.06
C ALA A 124 -15.05 -23.59 -16.98
N ILE A 125 -15.57 -22.36 -16.89
CA ILE A 125 -15.10 -21.21 -17.68
C ILE A 125 -13.66 -20.81 -17.30
N ALA A 126 -13.31 -20.88 -16.01
CA ALA A 126 -11.97 -20.69 -15.47
C ALA A 126 -11.09 -21.95 -15.59
N GLY A 127 -11.63 -23.01 -16.23
CA GLY A 127 -11.11 -24.36 -16.44
C GLY A 127 -10.22 -24.91 -15.33
N THR A 128 -10.75 -24.86 -14.11
CA THR A 128 -10.29 -25.57 -12.92
C THR A 128 -11.35 -26.57 -12.45
N TYR A 129 -12.36 -26.85 -13.28
CA TYR A 129 -13.40 -27.83 -13.00
C TYR A 129 -12.82 -29.24 -13.13
N ASP A 130 -12.99 -30.06 -12.09
CA ASP A 130 -12.43 -31.41 -11.95
C ASP A 130 -13.51 -32.50 -11.76
N GLY A 131 -14.78 -32.13 -11.94
CA GLY A 131 -15.92 -33.05 -11.86
C GLY A 131 -16.24 -33.76 -13.19
N ASP A 132 -17.18 -34.70 -13.11
CA ASP A 132 -17.50 -35.63 -14.20
C ASP A 132 -18.66 -35.15 -15.11
N ASP A 133 -19.12 -33.90 -14.96
CA ASP A 133 -20.20 -33.33 -15.78
C ASP A 133 -19.69 -33.00 -17.20
N GLU A 134 -20.13 -33.81 -18.17
CA GLU A 134 -19.70 -33.72 -19.58
C GLU A 134 -20.02 -32.35 -20.21
N THR A 135 -21.06 -31.65 -19.74
CA THR A 135 -21.44 -30.34 -20.27
C THR A 135 -20.50 -29.25 -19.75
N LEU A 136 -20.08 -29.33 -18.49
CA LEU A 136 -19.13 -28.40 -17.88
C LEU A 136 -17.69 -28.64 -18.37
N LEU A 137 -17.30 -29.89 -18.60
CA LEU A 137 -16.05 -30.26 -19.29
C LEU A 137 -16.02 -29.73 -20.73
N ALA A 138 -17.14 -29.81 -21.46
CA ALA A 138 -17.25 -29.22 -22.80
C ALA A 138 -17.12 -27.69 -22.76
N ILE A 139 -17.75 -27.01 -21.79
CA ILE A 139 -17.61 -25.56 -21.59
C ILE A 139 -16.16 -25.18 -21.27
N GLN A 140 -15.45 -25.97 -20.46
CA GLN A 140 -14.03 -25.77 -20.19
C GLN A 140 -13.15 -25.84 -21.44
N GLN A 141 -13.46 -26.74 -22.38
CA GLN A 141 -12.76 -26.87 -23.65
C GLN A 141 -13.03 -25.67 -24.58
N ILE A 142 -14.26 -25.15 -24.62
CA ILE A 142 -14.65 -23.97 -25.43
C ILE A 142 -13.92 -22.71 -24.99
N PHE A 143 -13.72 -22.51 -23.68
CA PHE A 143 -13.04 -21.32 -23.16
C PHE A 143 -11.51 -21.43 -23.13
N MET A 144 -10.94 -22.61 -23.43
CA MET A 144 -9.49 -22.85 -23.45
C MET A 144 -8.72 -21.90 -24.40
N PRO A 145 -9.17 -21.61 -25.64
CA PRO A 145 -8.47 -20.70 -26.56
C PRO A 145 -8.48 -19.24 -26.04
N ILE A 146 -9.59 -18.80 -25.44
CA ILE A 146 -9.74 -17.47 -24.85
C ILE A 146 -8.84 -17.32 -23.61
N ARG A 147 -8.72 -18.37 -22.80
CA ARG A 147 -7.81 -18.41 -21.64
C ARG A 147 -6.33 -18.38 -22.03
N LYS A 148 -5.91 -19.15 -23.03
CA LYS A 148 -4.53 -19.10 -23.57
C LYS A 148 -4.20 -17.70 -24.11
N LEU A 149 -5.16 -17.04 -24.77
CA LEU A 149 -5.02 -15.65 -25.22
C LEU A 149 -4.91 -14.66 -24.04
N LEU A 150 -5.71 -14.81 -22.99
CA LEU A 150 -5.61 -13.95 -21.79
C LEU A 150 -4.30 -14.18 -21.00
N GLN A 151 -3.85 -15.43 -20.89
CA GLN A 151 -2.60 -15.83 -20.22
C GLN A 151 -1.36 -15.34 -20.98
N LEU A 152 -1.43 -15.29 -22.31
CA LEU A 152 -0.38 -14.70 -23.16
C LEU A 152 -0.31 -13.16 -22.99
N VAL A 153 -1.46 -12.49 -22.82
CA VAL A 153 -1.53 -11.04 -22.57
C VAL A 153 -1.12 -10.69 -21.12
N SER A 154 -1.29 -11.61 -20.16
CA SER A 154 -0.82 -11.46 -18.78
C SER A 154 0.62 -11.93 -18.53
N GLY A 155 1.35 -12.34 -19.58
CA GLY A 155 2.79 -12.62 -19.54
C GLY A 155 3.20 -14.06 -19.17
N GLN A 156 2.27 -15.01 -19.14
CA GLN A 156 2.56 -16.44 -18.97
C GLN A 156 2.91 -17.10 -20.32
N ASN A 157 3.93 -17.96 -20.34
CA ASN A 157 4.48 -18.53 -21.58
C ASN A 157 3.70 -19.77 -22.05
N VAL A 158 2.45 -19.54 -22.45
CA VAL A 158 1.59 -20.53 -23.13
C VAL A 158 1.50 -20.14 -24.61
N GLY A 159 1.93 -21.01 -25.52
CA GLY A 159 2.00 -20.70 -26.95
C GLY A 159 0.65 -20.24 -27.55
N LEU A 160 0.70 -19.48 -28.65
CA LEU A 160 -0.50 -19.09 -29.40
C LEU A 160 -1.30 -20.35 -29.79
N PRO A 161 -2.61 -20.41 -29.52
CA PRO A 161 -3.42 -21.55 -29.92
C PRO A 161 -3.36 -21.70 -31.45
N THR A 162 -3.09 -22.92 -31.90
CA THR A 162 -3.02 -23.24 -33.33
C THR A 162 -4.41 -23.16 -33.96
N VAL A 163 -4.47 -22.92 -35.28
CA VAL A 163 -5.74 -22.91 -36.02
C VAL A 163 -6.46 -24.26 -35.89
N GLU A 164 -5.70 -25.36 -35.78
CA GLU A 164 -6.21 -26.72 -35.60
C GLU A 164 -6.86 -26.91 -34.21
N GLU A 165 -6.26 -26.37 -33.14
CA GLU A 165 -6.84 -26.38 -31.78
C GLU A 165 -8.12 -25.53 -31.66
N ILE A 166 -8.23 -24.44 -32.44
CA ILE A 166 -9.43 -23.60 -32.48
C ILE A 166 -10.56 -24.32 -33.22
N VAL A 167 -10.27 -24.97 -34.35
CA VAL A 167 -11.27 -25.72 -35.13
C VAL A 167 -11.76 -26.95 -34.37
N SER A 168 -10.87 -27.70 -33.72
CA SER A 168 -11.26 -28.86 -32.90
C SER A 168 -12.17 -28.48 -31.73
N GLY A 169 -11.99 -27.29 -31.14
CA GLY A 169 -12.86 -26.79 -30.07
C GLY A 169 -14.28 -26.42 -30.54
N TRP A 170 -14.43 -25.95 -31.78
CA TRP A 170 -15.74 -25.67 -32.39
C TRP A 170 -16.45 -26.94 -32.89
N GLU A 171 -15.71 -27.94 -33.38
CA GLU A 171 -16.25 -29.25 -33.77
C GLU A 171 -16.73 -30.05 -32.55
N GLN A 172 -15.98 -30.06 -31.45
CA GLN A 172 -16.39 -30.73 -30.21
C GLN A 172 -17.58 -30.04 -29.52
N LEU A 173 -17.72 -28.71 -29.65
CA LEU A 173 -18.93 -28.00 -29.22
C LEU A 173 -20.14 -28.37 -30.07
N GLY A 174 -19.96 -28.53 -31.37
CA GLY A 174 -21.00 -29.03 -32.28
C GLY A 174 -21.43 -30.46 -31.94
N ASP A 175 -20.48 -31.34 -31.64
CA ASP A 175 -20.74 -32.73 -31.26
C ASP A 175 -21.34 -32.86 -29.85
N ALA A 176 -20.92 -32.03 -28.88
CA ALA A 176 -21.49 -32.02 -27.52
C ALA A 176 -22.90 -31.41 -27.47
N LEU A 177 -23.17 -30.33 -28.22
CA LEU A 177 -24.53 -29.79 -28.38
C LEU A 177 -25.41 -30.72 -29.21
N GLY A 178 -24.84 -31.43 -30.19
CA GLY A 178 -25.51 -32.48 -30.96
C GLY A 178 -25.90 -33.69 -30.10
N HIS A 179 -24.99 -34.16 -29.23
CA HIS A 179 -25.24 -35.27 -28.31
C HIS A 179 -26.19 -34.87 -27.16
N ALA A 180 -25.98 -33.74 -26.49
CA ALA A 180 -26.79 -33.30 -25.35
C ALA A 180 -28.26 -32.95 -25.73
N VAL A 181 -28.50 -32.46 -26.95
CA VAL A 181 -29.86 -32.20 -27.47
C VAL A 181 -30.51 -33.48 -28.01
N SER A 182 -29.74 -34.50 -28.40
CA SER A 182 -30.29 -35.77 -28.91
C SER A 182 -30.59 -36.81 -27.81
N GLU A 183 -29.94 -36.74 -26.64
CA GLU A 183 -30.13 -37.74 -25.58
C GLU A 183 -31.21 -37.39 -24.54
N PHE A 184 -31.50 -36.11 -24.30
CA PHE A 184 -32.51 -35.72 -23.29
C PHE A 184 -33.96 -35.75 -23.77
N ALA A 185 -34.20 -35.93 -25.07
CA ALA A 185 -35.55 -36.08 -25.62
C ALA A 185 -35.97 -37.55 -25.81
N GLY A 186 -35.11 -38.54 -25.50
CA GLY A 186 -35.39 -39.94 -25.84
C GLY A 186 -35.05 -41.01 -24.81
N ILE A 187 -34.18 -40.76 -23.82
CA ILE A 187 -33.56 -41.89 -23.11
C ILE A 187 -34.24 -42.26 -21.78
N LEU A 188 -34.80 -41.34 -21.00
CA LEU A 188 -35.62 -41.69 -19.82
C LEU A 188 -36.72 -40.65 -19.58
N SER A 189 -37.98 -40.96 -19.91
CA SER A 189 -39.10 -40.14 -19.42
C SER A 189 -39.12 -40.20 -17.89
N VAL A 190 -39.26 -39.05 -17.20
CA VAL A 190 -39.23 -38.94 -15.71
C VAL A 190 -40.22 -39.91 -15.04
N SER A 191 -41.29 -40.26 -15.74
CA SER A 191 -42.26 -41.30 -15.40
C SER A 191 -41.70 -42.73 -15.28
N ARG A 192 -40.41 -42.97 -15.59
CA ARG A 192 -39.71 -44.25 -15.44
C ARG A 192 -38.92 -44.39 -14.14
N ILE A 193 -38.62 -43.29 -13.45
CA ILE A 193 -37.74 -43.29 -12.25
C ILE A 193 -38.53 -42.98 -10.96
N GLY A 194 -39.78 -42.52 -11.08
CA GLY A 194 -40.71 -42.36 -9.96
C GLY A 194 -42.13 -42.04 -10.44
N ASP A 195 -43.14 -42.22 -9.57
CA ASP A 195 -44.56 -41.96 -9.86
C ASP A 195 -44.86 -40.45 -9.94
N VAL A 196 -44.37 -39.82 -11.01
CA VAL A 196 -44.48 -38.38 -11.27
C VAL A 196 -45.39 -38.16 -12.49
N ILE A 197 -46.44 -37.35 -12.31
CA ILE A 197 -47.40 -37.00 -13.35
C ILE A 197 -46.73 -36.11 -14.39
N GLN A 198 -46.37 -36.69 -15.54
CA GLN A 198 -45.87 -35.97 -16.72
C GLN A 198 -46.99 -35.84 -17.76
N ASP A 199 -47.36 -34.61 -18.12
CA ASP A 199 -48.32 -34.35 -19.20
C ASP A 199 -47.70 -34.72 -20.56
N LEU A 200 -48.38 -35.61 -21.30
CA LEU A 200 -47.85 -36.22 -22.52
C LEU A 200 -48.12 -35.39 -23.78
N ILE A 201 -48.93 -34.33 -23.70
CA ILE A 201 -49.24 -33.46 -24.86
C ILE A 201 -48.91 -31.99 -24.59
N ASN A 202 -48.03 -31.70 -23.62
CA ASN A 202 -47.53 -30.36 -23.33
C ASN A 202 -48.65 -29.31 -23.12
N GLY A 203 -49.71 -29.65 -22.37
CA GLY A 203 -50.80 -28.74 -22.03
C GLY A 203 -51.82 -28.50 -23.14
N ALA A 204 -51.69 -29.14 -24.31
CA ALA A 204 -52.61 -28.94 -25.43
C ALA A 204 -54.07 -29.32 -25.11
N GLY A 205 -54.28 -30.21 -24.14
CA GLY A 205 -55.60 -30.66 -23.66
C GLY A 205 -56.42 -29.62 -22.89
N ASP A 206 -55.81 -28.49 -22.51
CA ASP A 206 -56.50 -27.34 -21.91
C ASP A 206 -57.16 -26.43 -22.97
N PHE A 207 -56.97 -26.72 -24.26
CA PHE A 207 -57.59 -26.01 -25.39
C PHE A 207 -57.48 -24.48 -25.28
N LEU A 208 -56.28 -23.96 -25.03
CA LEU A 208 -56.04 -22.55 -24.73
C LEU A 208 -56.29 -21.60 -25.92
N ASN A 209 -56.16 -22.10 -27.15
CA ASN A 209 -56.36 -21.32 -28.37
C ASN A 209 -56.80 -22.22 -29.54
N ALA A 210 -57.12 -21.59 -30.67
CA ALA A 210 -57.56 -22.28 -31.88
C ALA A 210 -56.58 -23.34 -32.41
N GLY A 211 -55.28 -23.19 -32.11
CA GLY A 211 -54.23 -24.14 -32.51
C GLY A 211 -54.26 -25.47 -31.74
N SER A 212 -55.07 -25.60 -30.68
CA SER A 212 -55.30 -26.88 -30.00
C SER A 212 -56.22 -27.82 -30.79
N VAL A 213 -56.81 -27.35 -31.89
CA VAL A 213 -57.70 -28.13 -32.78
C VAL A 213 -57.05 -28.24 -34.16
N SER A 214 -56.90 -29.47 -34.64
CA SER A 214 -56.31 -29.72 -35.95
C SER A 214 -57.16 -29.13 -37.09
N PRO A 215 -56.54 -28.51 -38.11
CA PRO A 215 -57.26 -27.98 -39.27
C PRO A 215 -58.10 -29.06 -39.96
N GLY A 216 -59.40 -28.79 -40.18
CA GLY A 216 -60.34 -29.74 -40.80
C GLY A 216 -61.01 -30.72 -39.83
N SER A 217 -60.74 -30.62 -38.53
CA SER A 217 -61.46 -31.37 -37.49
C SER A 217 -62.96 -31.02 -37.48
N PRO A 218 -63.87 -31.98 -37.22
CA PRO A 218 -65.29 -31.69 -37.02
C PRO A 218 -65.55 -30.91 -35.71
N TRP A 219 -64.53 -30.82 -34.84
CA TRP A 219 -64.52 -29.97 -33.66
C TRP A 219 -63.88 -28.63 -33.99
N SER A 220 -64.37 -27.57 -33.35
CA SER A 220 -63.85 -26.21 -33.50
C SER A 220 -63.55 -25.63 -32.12
N TRP A 221 -62.49 -24.83 -31.99
CA TRP A 221 -62.22 -24.14 -30.74
C TRP A 221 -63.24 -23.02 -30.51
N ASP A 222 -63.84 -22.99 -29.33
CA ASP A 222 -64.84 -22.00 -28.95
C ASP A 222 -64.22 -20.97 -28.00
N SER A 223 -63.84 -19.81 -28.56
CA SER A 223 -63.23 -18.71 -27.80
C SER A 223 -64.17 -18.06 -26.76
N LEU A 224 -65.48 -18.30 -26.85
CA LEU A 224 -66.48 -17.67 -25.97
C LEU A 224 -66.84 -18.57 -24.78
N MET A 225 -66.66 -19.88 -24.89
CA MET A 225 -66.96 -20.84 -23.83
C MET A 225 -65.68 -21.25 -23.09
N PRO A 226 -65.46 -20.80 -21.84
CA PRO A 226 -64.28 -21.19 -21.08
C PRO A 226 -64.35 -22.67 -20.68
N GLY A 227 -63.18 -23.28 -20.56
CA GLY A 227 -63.03 -24.63 -20.03
C GLY A 227 -63.52 -24.75 -18.59
N ARG A 228 -63.83 -25.97 -18.13
CA ARG A 228 -64.41 -26.19 -16.79
C ARG A 228 -63.50 -25.71 -15.67
N LEU A 229 -62.21 -26.09 -15.73
CA LEU A 229 -61.23 -25.76 -14.69
C LEU A 229 -60.26 -24.68 -15.15
N ARG A 230 -59.77 -24.81 -16.39
CA ARG A 230 -58.69 -24.00 -16.97
C ARG A 230 -58.83 -23.96 -18.49
N GLY A 231 -58.26 -22.93 -19.12
CA GLY A 231 -58.19 -22.81 -20.56
C GLY A 231 -59.53 -22.65 -21.28
N GLY A 232 -59.59 -23.08 -22.53
CA GLY A 232 -60.76 -22.94 -23.40
C GLY A 232 -61.50 -24.26 -23.59
N SER A 233 -62.40 -24.31 -24.58
CA SER A 233 -63.12 -25.53 -24.91
C SER A 233 -63.23 -25.76 -26.41
N ILE A 234 -63.43 -27.01 -26.78
CA ILE A 234 -63.75 -27.39 -28.16
C ILE A 234 -65.24 -27.66 -28.26
N ARG A 235 -65.84 -27.30 -29.39
CA ARG A 235 -67.25 -27.44 -29.69
C ARG A 235 -67.47 -28.20 -30.98
N ALA A 236 -68.44 -29.10 -30.97
CA ALA A 236 -69.00 -29.74 -32.15
C ALA A 236 -70.52 -29.65 -32.15
N THR A 237 -71.11 -29.59 -33.35
CA THR A 237 -72.58 -29.61 -33.54
C THR A 237 -72.98 -30.99 -34.04
N ALA A 238 -73.86 -31.66 -33.29
CA ALA A 238 -74.31 -33.00 -33.60
C ALA A 238 -75.12 -33.04 -34.91
N ASN A 239 -74.79 -34.00 -35.76
CA ASN A 239 -75.38 -34.18 -37.08
C ASN A 239 -75.73 -35.65 -37.39
N GLY A 240 -75.68 -36.54 -36.40
CA GLY A 240 -75.95 -37.97 -36.57
C GLY A 240 -74.82 -38.77 -37.22
N THR A 241 -73.60 -38.23 -37.32
CA THR A 241 -72.40 -38.94 -37.80
C THR A 241 -71.28 -38.93 -36.77
N ASP A 242 -70.33 -39.87 -36.85
CA ASP A 242 -69.19 -39.91 -35.93
C ASP A 242 -68.22 -38.76 -36.22
N GLN A 243 -68.04 -37.89 -35.23
CA GLN A 243 -67.15 -36.74 -35.27
C GLN A 243 -65.98 -36.95 -34.31
N VAL A 244 -64.82 -37.28 -34.88
CA VAL A 244 -63.63 -37.69 -34.13
C VAL A 244 -62.53 -36.64 -34.26
N MET A 245 -61.88 -36.32 -33.15
CA MET A 245 -60.65 -35.52 -33.11
C MET A 245 -59.55 -36.30 -32.39
N ARG A 246 -58.34 -36.23 -32.96
CA ARG A 246 -57.09 -36.78 -32.42
C ARG A 246 -56.04 -35.66 -32.45
N LYS A 247 -55.00 -35.77 -31.64
CA LYS A 247 -53.84 -34.87 -31.76
C LYS A 247 -52.98 -35.34 -32.93
N ASP A 248 -52.47 -34.40 -33.72
CA ASP A 248 -51.77 -34.67 -34.99
C ASP A 248 -50.46 -35.45 -34.81
N GLU A 249 -49.80 -35.31 -33.66
CA GLU A 249 -48.52 -35.95 -33.35
C GLU A 249 -48.72 -36.94 -32.18
N PRO A 250 -48.70 -38.26 -32.45
CA PRO A 250 -48.68 -39.28 -31.41
C PRO A 250 -47.38 -39.21 -30.60
N PHE A 251 -47.46 -39.45 -29.29
CA PHE A 251 -46.29 -39.56 -28.42
C PHE A 251 -45.89 -41.03 -28.23
N GLU A 252 -44.60 -41.26 -27.94
CA GLU A 252 -44.05 -42.61 -27.79
C GLU A 252 -44.47 -43.27 -26.48
N VAL A 253 -44.83 -44.55 -26.55
CA VAL A 253 -45.25 -45.38 -25.41
C VAL A 253 -44.59 -46.76 -25.46
N PHE A 254 -44.56 -47.43 -24.32
CA PHE A 254 -43.86 -48.72 -24.16
C PHE A 254 -44.81 -49.77 -23.60
N GLU A 255 -44.59 -51.03 -23.98
CA GLU A 255 -45.37 -52.15 -23.47
C GLU A 255 -45.34 -52.19 -21.93
N GLY A 256 -46.51 -52.37 -21.32
CA GLY A 256 -46.69 -52.38 -19.86
C GLY A 256 -46.81 -50.99 -19.22
N GLN A 257 -46.55 -49.90 -19.93
CA GLN A 257 -46.73 -48.55 -19.41
C GLN A 257 -48.23 -48.24 -19.20
N VAL A 258 -48.60 -47.61 -18.09
CA VAL A 258 -50.00 -47.26 -17.79
C VAL A 258 -50.28 -45.80 -18.13
N LEU A 259 -51.21 -45.55 -19.05
CA LEU A 259 -51.67 -44.23 -19.48
C LEU A 259 -53.02 -43.88 -18.84
N LYS A 260 -53.18 -42.60 -18.49
CA LYS A 260 -54.35 -42.06 -17.79
C LYS A 260 -54.74 -40.69 -18.37
N ILE A 261 -56.04 -40.36 -18.34
CA ILE A 261 -56.56 -39.02 -18.71
C ILE A 261 -57.18 -38.39 -17.47
N LYS A 262 -56.78 -37.14 -17.17
CA LYS A 262 -57.23 -36.39 -15.99
C LYS A 262 -58.16 -35.25 -16.38
N ASP A 263 -59.08 -34.92 -15.48
CA ASP A 263 -59.90 -33.69 -15.43
C ASP A 263 -60.83 -33.39 -16.62
N ALA A 264 -60.86 -34.27 -17.62
CA ALA A 264 -61.70 -34.17 -18.80
C ALA A 264 -63.18 -34.00 -18.46
N SER A 265 -63.84 -33.05 -19.11
CA SER A 265 -65.24 -32.72 -18.84
C SER A 265 -66.00 -32.37 -20.12
N ALA A 266 -67.31 -32.63 -20.13
CA ALA A 266 -68.20 -32.35 -21.25
C ALA A 266 -69.41 -31.49 -20.83
N ARG A 267 -69.96 -30.72 -21.77
CA ARG A 267 -71.18 -29.93 -21.61
C ARG A 267 -71.97 -29.97 -22.91
N TRP A 268 -73.30 -29.86 -22.85
CA TRP A 268 -74.11 -29.79 -24.06
C TRP A 268 -75.43 -29.02 -23.88
N THR A 269 -75.93 -28.45 -24.97
CA THR A 269 -77.18 -27.69 -25.03
C THR A 269 -77.92 -27.91 -26.35
N GLY A 270 -79.24 -27.94 -26.32
CA GLY A 270 -80.10 -28.40 -27.42
C GLY A 270 -79.90 -29.88 -27.77
N ALA A 271 -79.41 -30.69 -26.82
CA ALA A 271 -78.90 -32.04 -27.08
C ALA A 271 -80.00 -33.08 -27.30
N SER A 272 -79.88 -33.85 -28.38
CA SER A 272 -80.70 -35.03 -28.65
C SER A 272 -79.79 -36.22 -28.96
N ALA A 273 -79.93 -37.30 -28.18
CA ALA A 273 -79.15 -38.52 -28.34
C ALA A 273 -80.01 -39.78 -28.20
N SER A 274 -79.80 -40.75 -29.08
CA SER A 274 -80.45 -42.07 -29.01
C SER A 274 -80.05 -42.80 -27.73
N ALA A 275 -81.01 -43.33 -26.99
CA ALA A 275 -80.77 -43.98 -25.70
C ALA A 275 -79.82 -45.19 -25.85
N GLY A 276 -78.83 -45.30 -24.95
CA GLY A 276 -77.85 -46.38 -24.90
C GLY A 276 -76.68 -46.25 -25.88
N THR A 277 -76.60 -45.19 -26.68
CA THR A 277 -75.53 -44.99 -27.67
C THR A 277 -74.26 -44.35 -27.10
N ASN A 278 -74.33 -43.72 -25.93
CA ASN A 278 -73.23 -43.02 -25.24
C ASN A 278 -72.37 -42.18 -26.19
N PRO A 279 -72.95 -41.17 -26.89
CA PRO A 279 -72.28 -40.55 -28.02
C PRO A 279 -71.07 -39.69 -27.64
N VAL A 280 -70.98 -39.14 -26.42
CA VAL A 280 -69.83 -38.30 -26.04
C VAL A 280 -68.75 -39.19 -25.42
N LYS A 281 -67.58 -39.34 -26.05
CA LYS A 281 -66.53 -40.29 -25.62
C LYS A 281 -65.15 -39.68 -25.62
N ILE A 282 -64.28 -40.18 -24.74
CA ILE A 282 -62.84 -39.90 -24.74
C ILE A 282 -62.04 -41.20 -24.62
N GLY A 283 -60.85 -41.22 -25.20
CA GLY A 283 -60.09 -42.44 -25.44
C GLY A 283 -58.65 -42.21 -25.86
N TRP A 284 -58.04 -43.28 -26.38
CA TRP A 284 -56.73 -43.29 -26.99
C TRP A 284 -56.81 -43.92 -28.38
N THR A 285 -56.01 -43.41 -29.33
CA THR A 285 -55.71 -44.12 -30.57
C THR A 285 -54.26 -44.63 -30.49
N PRO A 286 -54.05 -45.95 -30.39
CA PRO A 286 -52.71 -46.52 -30.44
C PRO A 286 -52.19 -46.63 -31.88
N PHE A 287 -50.88 -46.64 -32.04
CA PHE A 287 -50.20 -46.87 -33.30
C PHE A 287 -49.05 -47.88 -33.12
N ASP A 288 -48.82 -48.70 -34.15
CA ASP A 288 -47.67 -49.59 -34.20
C ASP A 288 -46.35 -48.83 -34.49
N ALA A 289 -45.22 -49.54 -34.48
CA ALA A 289 -43.90 -48.95 -34.73
C ALA A 289 -43.74 -48.34 -36.15
N ALA A 290 -44.59 -48.74 -37.10
CA ALA A 290 -44.62 -48.17 -38.44
C ALA A 290 -45.53 -46.93 -38.54
N GLY A 291 -46.23 -46.57 -37.46
CA GLY A 291 -47.16 -45.43 -37.41
C GLY A 291 -48.57 -45.76 -37.92
N THR A 292 -48.93 -47.04 -38.05
CA THR A 292 -50.28 -47.46 -38.48
C THR A 292 -51.25 -47.42 -37.30
N ALA A 293 -52.41 -46.78 -37.47
CA ALA A 293 -53.43 -46.67 -36.42
C ALA A 293 -54.05 -48.04 -36.10
N LEU A 294 -54.03 -48.40 -34.82
CA LEU A 294 -54.68 -49.56 -34.24
C LEU A 294 -56.07 -49.17 -33.70
N PRO A 295 -56.96 -50.14 -33.39
CA PRO A 295 -58.32 -49.84 -32.94
C PRO A 295 -58.38 -48.90 -31.73
N ASP A 296 -59.28 -47.92 -31.78
CA ASP A 296 -59.46 -46.91 -30.72
C ASP A 296 -59.89 -47.54 -29.39
N VAL A 297 -59.30 -47.08 -28.30
CA VAL A 297 -59.57 -47.52 -26.93
C VAL A 297 -60.37 -46.45 -26.21
N ILE A 298 -61.65 -46.72 -25.91
CA ILE A 298 -62.53 -45.76 -25.20
C ILE A 298 -62.45 -45.99 -23.70
N VAL A 299 -62.10 -44.93 -22.96
CA VAL A 299 -61.88 -45.00 -21.49
C VAL A 299 -62.96 -44.28 -20.67
N ALA A 300 -63.79 -43.45 -21.31
CA ALA A 300 -64.98 -42.86 -20.68
C ALA A 300 -66.03 -42.42 -21.71
N SER A 301 -67.31 -42.36 -21.31
CA SER A 301 -68.40 -41.87 -22.17
C SER A 301 -69.61 -41.34 -21.40
N PHE A 302 -70.47 -40.54 -22.06
CA PHE A 302 -71.74 -40.03 -21.54
C PHE A 302 -72.93 -40.30 -22.48
N GLN A 303 -74.11 -40.53 -21.87
CA GLN A 303 -75.42 -40.52 -22.53
C GLN A 303 -76.20 -39.24 -22.20
N PRO A 304 -76.38 -38.32 -23.17
CA PRO A 304 -77.28 -37.17 -23.00
C PRO A 304 -78.76 -37.60 -22.96
N SER A 305 -79.54 -36.98 -22.06
CA SER A 305 -81.02 -37.13 -21.98
C SER A 305 -81.78 -35.78 -21.98
N GLY A 306 -81.07 -34.70 -22.33
CA GLY A 306 -81.50 -33.30 -22.30
C GLY A 306 -80.27 -32.40 -22.12
N ASP A 307 -80.45 -31.09 -21.93
CA ASP A 307 -79.35 -30.14 -21.74
C ASP A 307 -78.59 -30.40 -20.44
N SER A 308 -77.26 -30.27 -20.46
CA SER A 308 -76.46 -30.47 -19.26
C SER A 308 -76.54 -29.25 -18.34
N ALA A 309 -76.62 -29.50 -17.02
CA ALA A 309 -76.64 -28.47 -15.98
C ALA A 309 -75.24 -27.84 -15.74
N GLY A 310 -74.51 -27.53 -16.82
CA GLY A 310 -73.12 -27.08 -16.80
C GLY A 310 -72.13 -28.14 -17.28
N TRP A 311 -70.88 -28.00 -16.85
CA TRP A 311 -69.77 -28.91 -17.18
C TRP A 311 -69.79 -30.15 -16.28
N LEU A 312 -69.83 -31.34 -16.89
CA LEU A 312 -69.85 -32.64 -16.22
C LEU A 312 -68.51 -33.37 -16.43
N PRO A 313 -67.80 -33.77 -15.36
CA PRO A 313 -66.51 -34.49 -15.47
C PRO A 313 -66.67 -35.96 -15.82
N PHE A 314 -65.83 -36.47 -16.72
CA PHE A 314 -65.76 -37.90 -17.04
C PHE A 314 -65.17 -38.72 -15.89
N THR A 315 -65.66 -39.96 -15.73
CA THR A 315 -65.01 -40.98 -14.91
C THR A 315 -64.18 -41.88 -15.83
N VAL A 316 -62.85 -41.78 -15.74
CA VAL A 316 -61.90 -42.38 -16.69
C VAL A 316 -61.24 -43.63 -16.10
N SER A 317 -61.15 -44.72 -16.89
CA SER A 317 -60.37 -45.92 -16.55
C SER A 317 -58.92 -45.84 -17.05
N ASP A 318 -57.97 -46.37 -16.28
CA ASP A 318 -56.56 -46.49 -16.66
C ASP A 318 -56.37 -47.49 -17.81
N TRP A 319 -55.39 -47.25 -18.68
CA TRP A 319 -55.07 -48.14 -19.81
C TRP A 319 -53.59 -48.57 -19.79
N ALA A 320 -53.33 -49.88 -19.68
CA ALA A 320 -52.00 -50.44 -19.83
C ALA A 320 -51.70 -50.73 -21.31
N VAL A 321 -50.56 -50.24 -21.79
CA VAL A 321 -50.15 -50.37 -23.20
C VAL A 321 -49.76 -51.83 -23.49
N PRO A 322 -50.45 -52.51 -24.42
CA PRO A 322 -50.14 -53.89 -24.77
C PRO A 322 -48.93 -53.99 -25.71
N ALA A 323 -48.37 -55.20 -25.85
CA ALA A 323 -47.32 -55.50 -26.81
C ALA A 323 -47.67 -55.04 -28.23
N GLY A 324 -46.69 -54.48 -28.94
CA GLY A 324 -46.83 -54.06 -30.35
C GLY A 324 -47.35 -52.63 -30.57
N VAL A 325 -47.70 -51.90 -29.51
CA VAL A 325 -47.98 -50.46 -29.58
C VAL A 325 -46.69 -49.68 -29.35
N LYS A 326 -46.39 -48.73 -30.23
CA LYS A 326 -45.21 -47.86 -30.13
C LYS A 326 -45.56 -46.40 -29.87
N TYR A 327 -46.69 -45.93 -30.38
CA TYR A 327 -47.14 -44.55 -30.15
C TYR A 327 -48.62 -44.51 -29.74
N ALA A 328 -49.04 -43.46 -29.06
CA ALA A 328 -50.44 -43.23 -28.71
C ALA A 328 -50.80 -41.73 -28.76
N THR A 329 -52.07 -41.42 -29.04
CA THR A 329 -52.62 -40.06 -28.93
C THR A 329 -53.96 -40.08 -28.18
N PRO A 330 -54.29 -39.05 -27.38
CA PRO A 330 -55.65 -38.89 -26.86
C PRO A 330 -56.63 -38.63 -28.00
N LEU A 331 -57.87 -39.05 -27.75
CA LEU A 331 -58.96 -39.12 -28.70
C LEU A 331 -60.23 -38.57 -28.07
N VAL A 332 -60.98 -37.78 -28.83
CA VAL A 332 -62.30 -37.24 -28.45
C VAL A 332 -63.31 -37.55 -29.56
N ILE A 333 -64.48 -38.09 -29.18
CA ILE A 333 -65.52 -38.50 -30.13
C ILE A 333 -66.88 -37.92 -29.72
N LEU A 334 -67.61 -37.36 -30.69
CA LEU A 334 -69.05 -37.22 -30.64
C LEU A 334 -69.66 -38.17 -31.67
N GLY A 335 -70.23 -39.27 -31.18
CA GLY A 335 -70.70 -40.36 -32.01
C GLY A 335 -72.03 -40.07 -32.68
N ALA A 336 -72.32 -40.83 -33.73
CA ALA A 336 -73.51 -40.75 -34.58
C ALA A 336 -74.85 -40.85 -33.82
N GLY A 337 -74.84 -41.37 -32.59
CA GLY A 337 -76.00 -41.38 -31.70
C GLY A 337 -76.49 -40.00 -31.27
N ALA A 338 -75.65 -38.95 -31.36
CA ALA A 338 -76.04 -37.56 -31.16
C ALA A 338 -76.56 -36.97 -32.48
N THR A 339 -77.85 -36.65 -32.52
CA THR A 339 -78.54 -36.24 -33.76
C THR A 339 -78.80 -34.74 -33.86
N ALA A 340 -78.78 -34.01 -32.73
CA ALA A 340 -78.89 -32.55 -32.69
C ALA A 340 -78.27 -31.97 -31.41
N GLY A 341 -77.94 -30.68 -31.45
CA GLY A 341 -77.40 -29.92 -30.31
C GLY A 341 -75.91 -29.59 -30.43
N ASN A 342 -75.44 -28.72 -29.53
CA ASN A 342 -74.03 -28.36 -29.42
C ASN A 342 -73.40 -29.04 -28.22
N TYR A 343 -72.20 -29.58 -28.42
CA TYR A 343 -71.44 -30.32 -27.43
C TYR A 343 -70.07 -29.71 -27.27
N TRP A 344 -69.66 -29.48 -26.03
CA TRP A 344 -68.35 -28.96 -25.67
C TRP A 344 -67.58 -29.97 -24.82
N ILE A 345 -66.27 -30.02 -25.02
CA ILE A 345 -65.33 -30.81 -24.22
C ILE A 345 -64.14 -29.93 -23.81
N SER A 346 -63.61 -30.16 -22.61
CA SER A 346 -62.51 -29.38 -22.04
C SER A 346 -61.60 -30.24 -21.14
N ASN A 347 -60.35 -29.77 -20.96
CA ASN A 347 -59.35 -30.29 -20.02
C ASN A 347 -59.03 -31.79 -20.20
N VAL A 348 -58.79 -32.24 -21.43
CA VAL A 348 -58.43 -33.64 -21.74
C VAL A 348 -56.91 -33.82 -21.58
N LEU A 349 -56.44 -34.07 -20.37
CA LEU A 349 -55.00 -34.08 -20.03
C LEU A 349 -54.43 -35.50 -19.84
N PRO A 350 -53.62 -36.02 -20.78
CA PRO A 350 -52.99 -37.35 -20.71
C PRO A 350 -51.70 -37.39 -19.87
N TYR A 351 -51.50 -38.44 -19.05
CA TYR A 351 -50.24 -38.70 -18.30
C TYR A 351 -49.93 -40.21 -18.13
N ALA A 352 -48.70 -40.57 -17.76
CA ALA A 352 -48.23 -41.96 -17.58
C ALA A 352 -47.59 -42.25 -16.19
N ALA A 353 -47.61 -43.52 -15.72
CA ALA A 353 -46.99 -43.97 -14.44
C ALA A 353 -46.47 -45.46 -14.45
N GLY A 354 -45.33 -45.77 -13.79
CA GLY A 354 -44.79 -47.15 -13.53
C GLY A 354 -43.27 -47.26 -13.14
N LEU A 355 -42.82 -48.30 -12.39
CA LEU A 355 -41.42 -48.54 -11.88
C LEU A 355 -40.57 -49.52 -12.76
N LEU A 356 -39.22 -49.47 -12.67
CA LEU A 356 -38.18 -50.03 -13.61
C LEU A 356 -38.05 -51.59 -13.72
N PRO A 357 -37.85 -52.19 -14.93
CA PRO A 357 -37.60 -53.64 -15.14
C PRO A 357 -36.11 -54.07 -15.26
N ASP A 358 -35.79 -55.32 -14.87
CA ASP A 358 -34.45 -55.92 -14.65
C ASP A 358 -33.41 -55.90 -15.81
N HIS A 359 -33.81 -55.64 -17.05
CA HIS A 359 -32.89 -55.68 -18.20
C HIS A 359 -32.09 -54.38 -18.41
N LEU A 360 -32.27 -53.37 -17.54
CA LEU A 360 -31.47 -52.14 -17.53
C LEU A 360 -30.20 -52.25 -16.67
N VAL A 361 -29.79 -53.47 -16.27
CA VAL A 361 -28.53 -53.78 -15.55
C VAL A 361 -27.69 -54.82 -16.31
N ASP A 362 -27.65 -54.73 -17.64
CA ASP A 362 -26.87 -55.63 -18.49
C ASP A 362 -25.37 -55.26 -18.46
N GLY A 363 -24.47 -56.26 -18.43
CA GLY A 363 -23.00 -56.08 -18.29
C GLY A 363 -22.45 -56.14 -16.85
N LEU A 364 -23.27 -55.87 -15.82
CA LEU A 364 -22.88 -56.12 -14.43
C LEU A 364 -22.77 -57.63 -14.13
N ARG A 365 -23.58 -58.44 -14.82
CA ARG A 365 -23.56 -59.91 -14.74
C ARG A 365 -22.25 -60.49 -15.31
N ASP A 366 -21.80 -59.97 -16.44
CA ASP A 366 -20.58 -60.42 -17.12
C ASP A 366 -19.32 -60.03 -16.32
N ALA A 367 -19.30 -58.84 -15.73
CA ALA A 367 -18.20 -58.40 -14.86
C ALA A 367 -18.08 -59.28 -13.60
N LEU A 368 -19.21 -59.74 -13.03
CA LEU A 368 -19.21 -60.65 -11.88
C LEU A 368 -18.73 -62.06 -12.25
N ASP A 369 -19.08 -62.53 -13.45
CA ASP A 369 -18.60 -63.80 -14.01
C ASP A 369 -17.10 -63.78 -14.31
N GLU A 370 -16.58 -62.65 -14.80
CA GLU A 370 -15.14 -62.46 -15.08
C GLU A 370 -14.31 -62.43 -13.79
N ILE A 371 -14.79 -61.72 -12.75
CA ILE A 371 -14.13 -61.69 -11.43
C ILE A 371 -14.20 -63.08 -10.75
N GLY A 372 -15.33 -63.78 -10.84
CA GLY A 372 -15.50 -65.14 -10.32
C GLY A 372 -14.78 -66.21 -11.14
N GLY A 373 -14.43 -65.89 -12.39
CA GLY A 373 -13.73 -66.75 -13.33
C GLY A 373 -14.54 -67.91 -13.90
N VAL A 374 -15.87 -67.88 -13.74
CA VAL A 374 -16.83 -68.86 -14.26
C VAL A 374 -18.11 -68.15 -14.68
N VAL A 375 -18.79 -68.68 -15.70
CA VAL A 375 -20.09 -68.15 -16.15
C VAL A 375 -21.17 -68.52 -15.12
N GLY A 376 -21.96 -67.54 -14.68
CA GLY A 376 -22.93 -67.65 -13.59
C GLY A 376 -22.32 -67.59 -12.19
N ALA A 377 -21.21 -66.86 -12.02
CA ALA A 377 -20.44 -66.79 -10.78
C ALA A 377 -21.32 -66.45 -9.58
N THR A 378 -21.17 -67.26 -8.54
CA THR A 378 -21.76 -66.97 -7.24
C THR A 378 -20.80 -66.11 -6.42
N VAL A 379 -21.32 -65.47 -5.37
CA VAL A 379 -20.49 -64.72 -4.41
C VAL A 379 -19.39 -65.60 -3.79
N THR A 380 -19.60 -66.92 -3.72
CA THR A 380 -18.61 -67.89 -3.21
C THR A 380 -17.42 -68.07 -4.17
N ASP A 381 -17.65 -68.04 -5.48
CA ASP A 381 -16.61 -68.16 -6.49
C ASP A 381 -15.67 -66.95 -6.47
N ILE A 382 -16.27 -65.75 -6.38
CA ILE A 382 -15.55 -64.48 -6.23
C ILE A 382 -14.73 -64.47 -4.93
N ARG A 383 -15.32 -64.91 -3.80
CA ARG A 383 -14.64 -64.93 -2.50
C ARG A 383 -13.47 -65.93 -2.45
N THR A 384 -13.55 -67.03 -3.18
CA THR A 384 -12.49 -68.04 -3.26
C THR A 384 -11.30 -67.52 -4.08
N ARG A 385 -11.53 -66.81 -5.18
CA ARG A 385 -10.45 -66.17 -5.96
C ARG A 385 -9.80 -64.99 -5.25
N LEU A 386 -10.58 -64.20 -4.51
CA LEU A 386 -10.04 -63.11 -3.69
C LEU A 386 -9.34 -63.60 -2.42
N ALA A 387 -9.48 -64.87 -2.01
CA ALA A 387 -8.85 -65.38 -0.79
C ALA A 387 -7.31 -65.43 -0.87
N ALA A 388 -6.73 -65.49 -2.08
CA ALA A 388 -5.28 -65.43 -2.31
C ALA A 388 -4.69 -64.00 -2.29
N ILE A 389 -5.55 -62.99 -2.11
CA ILE A 389 -5.17 -61.58 -1.94
C ILE A 389 -5.32 -61.25 -0.46
N THR A 390 -4.21 -60.94 0.21
CA THR A 390 -4.23 -60.54 1.62
C THR A 390 -4.95 -59.20 1.79
N ALA A 391 -5.33 -58.84 3.02
CA ALA A 391 -6.17 -57.66 3.31
C ALA A 391 -5.59 -56.31 2.83
N ASP A 392 -4.32 -56.29 2.41
CA ASP A 392 -3.57 -55.16 1.84
C ASP A 392 -3.42 -55.22 0.30
N GLY A 393 -4.11 -56.13 -0.39
CA GLY A 393 -4.17 -56.15 -1.86
C GLY A 393 -2.98 -56.81 -2.55
N LYS A 394 -2.22 -57.66 -1.85
CA LYS A 394 -1.02 -58.34 -2.38
C LYS A 394 -1.20 -59.87 -2.39
N ILE A 395 -0.44 -60.55 -3.26
CA ILE A 395 -0.32 -62.01 -3.29
C ILE A 395 0.96 -62.38 -2.51
N ASP A 396 0.88 -63.31 -1.55
CA ASP A 396 2.03 -63.74 -0.74
C ASP A 396 3.03 -64.54 -1.60
N ALA A 397 4.29 -64.12 -1.59
CA ALA A 397 5.38 -64.78 -2.32
C ALA A 397 5.64 -66.22 -1.82
N ALA A 398 5.18 -66.58 -0.61
CA ALA A 398 5.24 -67.93 -0.09
C ALA A 398 4.40 -68.95 -0.89
N GLU A 399 3.43 -68.50 -1.70
CA GLU A 399 2.58 -69.38 -2.52
C GLU A 399 3.10 -69.55 -3.97
N LEU A 400 4.22 -68.94 -4.35
CA LEU A 400 4.93 -69.21 -5.61
C LEU A 400 5.99 -70.33 -5.45
N GLU A 401 5.56 -71.53 -5.07
CA GLU A 401 6.46 -72.62 -4.67
C GLU A 401 7.27 -73.30 -5.81
N ASN A 402 7.11 -72.90 -7.09
CA ASN A 402 7.66 -73.64 -8.23
C ASN A 402 8.62 -72.86 -9.16
N LEU A 403 9.13 -71.69 -8.76
CA LEU A 403 10.14 -70.95 -9.56
C LEU A 403 11.50 -71.66 -9.63
N ALA A 404 11.81 -72.53 -8.66
CA ALA A 404 13.09 -73.25 -8.59
C ALA A 404 13.23 -74.38 -9.64
N ASN A 405 12.16 -74.73 -10.37
CA ASN A 405 12.18 -75.78 -11.41
C ASN A 405 12.43 -75.24 -12.84
N ILE A 406 12.73 -73.96 -13.01
CA ILE A 406 13.21 -73.42 -14.29
C ILE A 406 14.72 -73.73 -14.41
N GLY A 407 15.08 -74.63 -15.34
CA GLY A 407 16.49 -74.95 -15.63
C GLY A 407 17.26 -73.81 -16.32
N GLU A 408 18.59 -73.90 -16.34
CA GLU A 408 19.47 -72.93 -17.01
C GLU A 408 19.08 -72.71 -18.48
N ILE A 409 18.80 -71.45 -18.83
CA ILE A 409 18.51 -71.04 -20.21
C ILE A 409 19.84 -70.71 -20.90
N ALA A 410 20.22 -71.52 -21.88
CA ALA A 410 21.45 -71.29 -22.65
C ALA A 410 21.40 -69.97 -23.43
N VAL A 411 22.45 -69.15 -23.29
CA VAL A 411 22.58 -67.80 -23.89
C VAL A 411 22.33 -67.77 -25.41
N GLY A 412 22.69 -68.84 -26.14
CA GLY A 412 22.47 -68.95 -27.58
C GLY A 412 20.99 -69.11 -28.02
N LYS A 413 20.06 -69.27 -27.07
CA LYS A 413 18.62 -69.33 -27.36
C LYS A 413 17.91 -67.97 -27.24
N ILE A 414 18.64 -66.92 -26.85
CA ILE A 414 18.11 -65.55 -26.79
C ILE A 414 18.65 -64.76 -28.00
N THR A 415 18.07 -65.01 -29.16
CA THR A 415 18.39 -64.30 -30.41
C THR A 415 18.03 -62.81 -30.27
N GLY A 416 19.01 -61.93 -30.52
CA GLY A 416 18.84 -60.46 -30.45
C GLY A 416 19.51 -59.79 -29.25
N LEU A 417 19.91 -60.53 -28.21
CA LEU A 417 20.46 -59.93 -26.99
C LEU A 417 21.88 -59.36 -27.18
N VAL A 418 22.70 -59.97 -28.05
CA VAL A 418 24.07 -59.49 -28.34
C VAL A 418 24.03 -58.16 -29.11
N GLU A 419 23.12 -58.00 -30.07
CA GLU A 419 22.93 -56.75 -30.81
C GLU A 419 22.28 -55.66 -29.94
N GLN A 420 21.33 -56.04 -29.08
CA GLN A 420 20.73 -55.10 -28.12
C GLN A 420 21.74 -54.61 -27.08
N LEU A 421 22.66 -55.45 -26.61
CA LEU A 421 23.67 -55.05 -25.62
C LEU A 421 24.75 -54.13 -26.22
N ALA A 422 25.14 -54.35 -27.48
CA ALA A 422 26.03 -53.43 -28.21
C ALA A 422 25.35 -52.07 -28.50
N ALA A 423 24.05 -52.08 -28.84
CA ALA A 423 23.25 -50.87 -29.02
C ALA A 423 23.03 -50.10 -27.70
N TYR A 424 22.91 -50.81 -26.57
CA TYR A 424 22.74 -50.20 -25.24
C TYR A 424 24.02 -49.53 -24.74
N ALA A 425 25.20 -50.12 -24.99
CA ALA A 425 26.49 -49.54 -24.63
C ALA A 425 26.81 -48.26 -25.44
N LEU A 426 26.44 -48.23 -26.72
CA LEU A 426 26.57 -47.02 -27.53
C LEU A 426 25.57 -45.93 -27.10
N LYS A 427 24.32 -46.31 -26.78
CA LYS A 427 23.32 -45.39 -26.24
C LYS A 427 23.74 -44.81 -24.89
N SER A 428 24.32 -45.59 -23.99
CA SER A 428 24.74 -45.11 -22.66
C SER A 428 25.94 -44.17 -22.74
N ALA A 429 26.91 -44.43 -23.61
CA ALA A 429 28.04 -43.52 -23.84
C ALA A 429 27.60 -42.19 -24.47
N VAL A 430 26.68 -42.26 -25.46
CA VAL A 430 26.09 -41.07 -26.07
C VAL A 430 25.25 -40.30 -25.05
N GLN A 431 24.46 -40.98 -24.23
CA GLN A 431 23.69 -40.32 -23.16
C GLN A 431 24.60 -39.70 -22.10
N THR A 432 25.68 -40.37 -21.71
CA THR A 432 26.66 -39.83 -20.75
C THR A 432 27.35 -38.58 -21.32
N PHE A 433 27.71 -38.59 -22.61
CA PHE A 433 28.25 -37.42 -23.28
C PHE A 433 27.23 -36.29 -23.35
N MET A 434 25.98 -36.58 -23.76
CA MET A 434 24.91 -35.59 -23.80
C MET A 434 24.62 -35.01 -22.42
N ASP A 435 24.60 -35.82 -21.37
CA ASP A 435 24.36 -35.38 -19.99
C ASP A 435 25.52 -34.53 -19.48
N THR A 436 26.75 -34.90 -19.81
CA THR A 436 27.96 -34.14 -19.42
C THR A 436 27.98 -32.78 -20.11
N VAL A 437 27.76 -32.74 -21.43
CA VAL A 437 27.82 -31.51 -22.23
C VAL A 437 26.55 -30.66 -22.04
N GLY A 438 25.38 -31.27 -21.96
CA GLY A 438 24.08 -30.63 -21.71
C GLY A 438 23.90 -30.17 -20.26
N GLY A 439 24.58 -30.82 -19.30
CA GLY A 439 24.69 -30.38 -17.90
C GLY A 439 23.63 -30.91 -16.96
N THR A 440 22.79 -31.83 -17.43
CA THR A 440 21.73 -32.49 -16.66
C THR A 440 21.62 -33.94 -17.09
N VAL A 441 21.13 -34.81 -16.21
CA VAL A 441 20.89 -36.23 -16.52
C VAL A 441 19.67 -36.34 -17.46
N GLY A 442 19.80 -37.11 -18.54
CA GLY A 442 18.78 -37.24 -19.59
C GLY A 442 18.77 -36.11 -20.63
N ALA A 443 19.88 -35.39 -20.79
CA ALA A 443 19.97 -34.28 -21.73
C ALA A 443 19.75 -34.73 -23.18
N SER A 444 19.07 -33.89 -23.93
CA SER A 444 18.81 -34.06 -25.36
C SER A 444 19.91 -33.42 -26.21
N MET A 445 19.96 -33.77 -27.50
CA MET A 445 20.86 -33.11 -28.45
C MET A 445 20.57 -31.60 -28.59
N THR A 446 19.33 -31.19 -28.34
CA THR A 446 18.94 -29.77 -28.29
C THR A 446 19.59 -29.05 -27.11
N ASP A 447 19.70 -29.71 -25.95
CA ASP A 447 20.36 -29.13 -24.78
C ASP A 447 21.86 -28.96 -25.02
N VAL A 448 22.48 -29.96 -25.65
CA VAL A 448 23.87 -29.88 -26.12
C VAL A 448 24.05 -28.74 -27.11
N PHE A 449 23.17 -28.62 -28.11
CA PHE A 449 23.23 -27.55 -29.11
C PHE A 449 23.04 -26.17 -28.46
N ASN A 450 22.06 -26.01 -27.57
CA ASN A 450 21.82 -24.76 -26.86
C ASN A 450 23.02 -24.34 -26.03
N ARG A 451 23.67 -25.28 -25.34
CA ARG A 451 24.85 -25.01 -24.52
C ARG A 451 26.10 -24.70 -25.35
N LEU A 452 26.25 -25.33 -26.52
CA LEU A 452 27.36 -25.10 -27.45
C LEU A 452 27.10 -23.97 -28.46
N SER A 453 25.86 -23.45 -28.57
CA SER A 453 25.46 -22.42 -29.53
C SER A 453 26.26 -21.11 -29.41
N LYS A 454 26.89 -20.90 -28.25
CA LYS A 454 27.71 -19.72 -27.93
C LYS A 454 29.20 -19.92 -28.25
N LEU A 455 29.61 -21.12 -28.66
CA LEU A 455 30.96 -21.43 -29.13
C LEU A 455 31.07 -21.15 -30.64
N SER A 456 32.20 -20.55 -31.04
CA SER A 456 32.60 -20.43 -32.43
C SER A 456 33.06 -21.79 -32.99
N ALA A 457 33.20 -21.87 -34.31
CA ALA A 457 33.69 -23.08 -35.00
C ALA A 457 35.09 -23.55 -34.56
N THR A 458 35.86 -22.72 -33.84
CA THR A 458 37.17 -23.06 -33.27
C THR A 458 37.14 -23.38 -31.77
N GLY A 459 35.95 -23.48 -31.16
CA GLY A 459 35.79 -23.83 -29.75
C GLY A 459 36.01 -22.67 -28.77
N GLN A 460 36.15 -21.44 -29.25
CA GLN A 460 36.20 -20.23 -28.41
C GLN A 460 34.80 -19.64 -28.25
N ILE A 461 34.48 -19.08 -27.08
CA ILE A 461 33.22 -18.34 -26.90
C ILE A 461 33.17 -17.19 -27.91
N ASN A 462 32.15 -17.16 -28.76
CA ASN A 462 31.99 -16.10 -29.76
C ASN A 462 31.64 -14.79 -29.05
N GLY A 463 32.59 -13.84 -29.04
CA GLY A 463 32.44 -12.56 -28.36
C GLY A 463 31.21 -11.74 -28.78
N ALA A 464 30.66 -11.98 -29.97
CA ALA A 464 29.47 -11.28 -30.47
C ALA A 464 28.15 -11.74 -29.81
N THR A 465 28.03 -12.99 -29.39
CA THR A 465 26.76 -13.57 -28.89
C THR A 465 26.86 -14.21 -27.49
N GLY A 466 28.05 -14.67 -27.07
CA GLY A 466 28.24 -15.36 -25.79
C GLY A 466 28.53 -14.43 -24.60
N ILE A 467 29.23 -13.32 -24.84
CA ILE A 467 29.68 -12.35 -23.82
C ILE A 467 28.76 -11.11 -23.82
N SER A 468 28.01 -10.88 -24.90
CA SER A 468 27.18 -9.68 -25.10
C SER A 468 26.07 -9.52 -24.07
N GLY A 469 25.44 -10.61 -23.60
CA GLY A 469 24.43 -10.54 -22.53
C GLY A 469 25.00 -10.02 -21.21
N ALA A 470 26.11 -10.60 -20.75
CA ALA A 470 26.78 -10.17 -19.51
C ALA A 470 27.38 -8.76 -19.62
N LEU A 471 27.88 -8.38 -20.80
CA LEU A 471 28.33 -7.01 -21.07
C LEU A 471 27.16 -6.02 -21.08
N ASN A 472 26.00 -6.39 -21.61
CA ASN A 472 24.82 -5.54 -21.62
C ASN A 472 24.25 -5.35 -20.20
N GLU A 473 24.22 -6.39 -19.37
CA GLU A 473 23.83 -6.28 -17.95
C GLU A 473 24.83 -5.42 -17.15
N ALA A 474 26.13 -5.64 -17.33
CA ALA A 474 27.16 -4.80 -16.71
C ALA A 474 27.08 -3.34 -17.19
N GLN A 475 26.85 -3.11 -18.48
CA GLN A 475 26.66 -1.77 -19.04
C GLN A 475 25.38 -1.11 -18.52
N THR A 476 24.29 -1.87 -18.36
CA THR A 476 23.04 -1.39 -17.76
C THR A 476 23.24 -1.02 -16.30
N GLY A 477 23.94 -1.86 -15.51
CA GLY A 477 24.29 -1.56 -14.12
C GLY A 477 25.19 -0.33 -13.98
N VAL A 478 26.22 -0.22 -14.82
CA VAL A 478 27.11 0.96 -14.85
C VAL A 478 26.37 2.22 -15.28
N ASN A 479 25.45 2.12 -16.24
CA ASN A 479 24.61 3.25 -16.65
C ASN A 479 23.62 3.63 -15.53
N ALA A 480 23.00 2.67 -14.84
CA ALA A 480 22.12 2.94 -13.71
C ALA A 480 22.87 3.62 -12.55
N VAL A 481 24.10 3.21 -12.26
CA VAL A 481 24.96 3.89 -11.27
C VAL A 481 25.30 5.31 -11.75
N ARG A 482 25.65 5.49 -13.04
CA ARG A 482 25.93 6.81 -13.61
C ARG A 482 24.70 7.73 -13.55
N ASP A 483 23.52 7.22 -13.86
CA ASP A 483 22.26 7.96 -13.87
C ASP A 483 21.80 8.29 -12.45
N ALA A 484 22.00 7.39 -11.48
CA ALA A 484 21.76 7.65 -10.07
C ALA A 484 22.67 8.78 -9.54
N ILE A 485 23.95 8.79 -9.94
CA ILE A 485 24.89 9.87 -9.62
C ILE A 485 24.46 11.18 -10.30
N ALA A 486 24.10 11.15 -11.58
CA ALA A 486 23.64 12.33 -12.32
C ALA A 486 22.39 12.96 -11.69
N ASN A 487 21.38 12.13 -11.36
CA ASN A 487 20.17 12.55 -10.67
C ASN A 487 20.46 13.09 -9.26
N GLY A 488 21.33 12.44 -8.50
CA GLY A 488 21.78 12.91 -7.18
C GLY A 488 22.49 14.27 -7.23
N LEU A 489 23.06 14.63 -8.38
CA LEU A 489 23.72 15.92 -8.64
C LEU A 489 22.79 16.96 -9.34
N GLY A 490 21.51 16.63 -9.56
CA GLY A 490 20.53 17.51 -10.21
C GLY A 490 20.73 17.69 -11.72
N LEU A 491 21.50 16.81 -12.37
CA LEU A 491 21.74 16.82 -13.81
C LEU A 491 20.72 15.90 -14.50
N LEU A 492 19.98 16.43 -15.49
CA LEU A 492 19.05 15.67 -16.31
C LEU A 492 19.79 15.09 -17.54
N GLY A 493 19.95 13.76 -17.58
CA GLY A 493 20.36 13.02 -18.79
C GLY A 493 21.72 12.32 -18.72
N SER A 494 21.93 11.41 -19.68
CA SER A 494 23.01 10.40 -19.75
C SER A 494 24.43 10.93 -20.02
N GLY A 495 24.63 12.24 -19.98
CA GLY A 495 25.90 12.89 -20.30
C GLY A 495 26.64 13.34 -19.05
N LEU A 496 27.13 12.42 -18.22
CA LEU A 496 27.99 12.73 -17.07
C LEU A 496 29.47 12.66 -17.47
N THR A 497 30.08 13.81 -17.77
CA THR A 497 31.54 13.92 -18.01
C THR A 497 32.28 14.30 -16.73
N ASN A 498 33.57 13.93 -16.62
CA ASN A 498 34.44 14.38 -15.52
C ASN A 498 34.45 15.91 -15.39
N LEU A 499 34.34 16.62 -16.51
CA LEU A 499 34.28 18.09 -16.53
C LEU A 499 32.98 18.62 -15.92
N GLN A 500 31.82 17.97 -16.16
CA GLN A 500 30.56 18.38 -15.54
C GLN A 500 30.53 18.12 -14.03
N VAL A 501 31.11 17.00 -13.55
CA VAL A 501 31.25 16.75 -12.11
C VAL A 501 32.17 17.78 -11.46
N GLN A 502 33.30 18.09 -12.10
CA GLN A 502 34.21 19.14 -11.62
C GLN A 502 33.56 20.52 -11.62
N ASN A 503 32.81 20.87 -12.66
CA ASN A 503 32.10 22.14 -12.74
C ASN A 503 31.00 22.23 -11.69
N GLN A 504 30.24 21.16 -11.44
CA GLN A 504 29.21 21.15 -10.41
C GLN A 504 29.80 21.23 -9.00
N ALA A 505 30.89 20.50 -8.72
CA ALA A 505 31.60 20.63 -7.46
C ALA A 505 32.16 22.05 -7.27
N THR A 506 32.66 22.66 -8.35
CA THR A 506 33.13 24.05 -8.36
C THR A 506 31.98 25.03 -8.12
N LEU A 507 30.82 24.82 -8.75
CA LEU A 507 29.62 25.65 -8.56
C LEU A 507 29.10 25.53 -7.12
N THR A 508 29.02 24.32 -6.56
CA THR A 508 28.62 24.10 -5.16
C THR A 508 29.61 24.80 -4.21
N ALA A 509 30.91 24.68 -4.45
CA ALA A 509 31.93 25.38 -3.67
C ALA A 509 31.82 26.91 -3.81
N GLN A 510 31.51 27.42 -5.00
CA GLN A 510 31.30 28.86 -5.25
C GLN A 510 30.04 29.37 -4.54
N ILE A 511 28.93 28.63 -4.61
CA ILE A 511 27.68 28.98 -3.92
C ILE A 511 27.89 28.96 -2.40
N ALA A 512 28.58 27.95 -1.87
CA ALA A 512 28.93 27.88 -0.46
C ALA A 512 29.82 29.06 -0.02
N ALA A 513 30.82 29.41 -0.84
CA ALA A 513 31.68 30.57 -0.58
C ALA A 513 30.92 31.90 -0.63
N GLN A 514 29.97 32.06 -1.56
CA GLN A 514 29.12 33.25 -1.65
C GLN A 514 28.17 33.35 -0.45
N ALA A 515 27.54 32.24 -0.04
CA ALA A 515 26.69 32.19 1.14
C ALA A 515 27.47 32.51 2.42
N ALA A 516 28.69 31.98 2.57
CA ALA A 516 29.57 32.26 3.71
C ALA A 516 30.02 33.74 3.73
N ALA A 517 30.33 34.33 2.57
CA ALA A 517 30.65 35.75 2.47
C ALA A 517 29.45 36.65 2.81
N ALA A 518 28.25 36.27 2.38
CA ALA A 518 27.01 36.97 2.74
C ALA A 518 26.72 36.87 4.25
N ALA A 519 26.94 35.71 4.87
CA ALA A 519 26.82 35.53 6.31
C ALA A 519 27.81 36.40 7.09
N ALA A 520 29.06 36.47 6.65
CA ALA A 520 30.06 37.36 7.25
C ALA A 520 29.66 38.85 7.15
N ALA A 521 29.13 39.28 6.00
CA ALA A 521 28.64 40.65 5.83
C ALA A 521 27.41 40.96 6.72
N ALA A 522 26.46 40.02 6.82
CA ALA A 522 25.28 40.15 7.68
C ALA A 522 25.65 40.19 9.16
N ASN A 523 26.54 39.30 9.60
CA ASN A 523 26.99 39.26 10.99
C ASN A 523 27.89 40.46 11.36
N ALA A 524 28.61 41.06 10.40
CA ALA A 524 29.29 42.34 10.62
C ALA A 524 28.30 43.49 10.90
N GLN A 525 27.14 43.50 10.23
CA GLN A 525 26.07 44.46 10.53
C GLN A 525 25.44 44.19 11.91
N LEU A 526 25.24 42.92 12.26
CA LEU A 526 24.73 42.54 13.58
C LEU A 526 25.70 42.97 14.70
N ALA A 527 26.99 42.67 14.56
CA ALA A 527 28.02 43.07 15.52
C ALA A 527 28.05 44.60 15.73
N LYS A 528 27.91 45.37 14.65
CA LYS A 528 27.80 46.83 14.71
C LYS A 528 26.58 47.29 15.51
N SER A 529 25.42 46.68 15.27
CA SER A 529 24.17 46.99 16.00
C SER A 529 24.29 46.62 17.48
N GLN A 530 24.91 45.48 17.80
CA GLN A 530 25.20 45.06 19.17
C GLN A 530 26.15 46.03 19.87
N GLY A 531 27.25 46.45 19.22
CA GLY A 531 28.14 47.47 19.76
C GLY A 531 27.44 48.81 20.03
N GLN A 532 26.45 49.19 19.21
CA GLN A 532 25.61 50.36 19.46
C GLN A 532 24.72 50.20 20.70
N GLN A 533 24.18 49.01 20.93
CA GLN A 533 23.38 48.70 22.11
C GLN A 533 24.23 48.63 23.38
N ASN A 534 25.39 47.97 23.31
CA ASN A 534 26.34 47.83 24.41
C ASN A 534 26.83 49.19 24.91
N ALA A 535 27.03 50.17 24.02
CA ALA A 535 27.43 51.51 24.40
C ALA A 535 26.27 52.40 24.92
N ALA A 536 25.02 51.93 24.92
CA ALA A 536 23.81 52.64 25.39
C ALA A 536 23.66 54.13 24.99
N GLY A 537 24.28 54.56 23.88
CA GLY A 537 24.33 55.95 23.44
C GLY A 537 25.42 56.84 24.08
N GLY A 538 26.28 56.31 24.96
CA GLY A 538 27.42 57.00 25.57
C GLY A 538 28.55 56.04 25.96
N GLY A 539 29.73 56.21 25.34
CA GLY A 539 30.89 55.31 25.44
C GLY A 539 31.55 55.13 24.08
N LEU A 540 32.66 54.40 24.01
CA LEU A 540 33.26 54.00 22.74
C LEU A 540 32.32 53.01 22.06
N ASN A 541 32.05 53.25 20.78
CA ASN A 541 31.55 52.24 19.87
C ASN A 541 32.29 52.38 18.54
N TYR A 542 33.17 51.44 18.27
CA TYR A 542 34.03 51.43 17.11
C TYR A 542 33.86 50.10 16.37
N THR A 543 33.43 50.18 15.12
CA THR A 543 33.38 49.02 14.21
C THR A 543 34.24 49.30 13.00
N THR A 544 35.08 48.35 12.63
CA THR A 544 35.74 48.29 11.34
C THR A 544 35.31 47.04 10.59
N VAL A 545 34.91 47.23 9.35
CA VAL A 545 34.71 46.14 8.39
C VAL A 545 35.89 46.21 7.43
N PHE A 546 36.69 45.16 7.40
CA PHE A 546 37.84 45.11 6.51
C PHE A 546 37.36 44.96 5.07
N GLY A 547 37.98 45.71 4.16
CA GLY A 547 37.65 45.72 2.74
C GLY A 547 38.77 46.33 1.92
N GLY A 548 38.81 45.99 0.63
CA GLY A 548 39.84 46.46 -0.30
C GLY A 548 40.42 45.33 -1.15
N ALA A 549 41.36 45.68 -2.04
CA ALA A 549 42.07 44.69 -2.86
C ALA A 549 43.09 43.89 -2.02
N ASP A 550 43.36 42.65 -2.43
CA ASP A 550 44.41 41.81 -1.82
C ASP A 550 45.76 42.55 -1.83
N GLY A 551 46.40 42.63 -0.66
CA GLY A 551 47.66 43.33 -0.43
C GLY A 551 47.54 44.79 0.04
N ALA A 552 46.33 45.36 0.12
CA ALA A 552 46.12 46.70 0.66
C ALA A 552 46.45 46.78 2.16
N ALA A 553 46.83 47.98 2.63
CA ALA A 553 47.07 48.23 4.06
C ALA A 553 45.75 48.17 4.85
N LEU A 554 45.84 47.80 6.14
CA LEU A 554 44.72 47.91 7.07
C LEU A 554 44.39 49.38 7.38
N PRO A 555 43.20 49.69 7.92
CA PRO A 555 42.82 51.04 8.33
C PRO A 555 43.87 51.70 9.25
N ALA A 556 43.99 53.03 9.20
CA ALA A 556 45.09 53.80 9.81
C ALA A 556 45.18 53.69 11.35
N GLU A 557 44.10 53.29 11.99
CA GLU A 557 44.03 52.98 13.42
C GLU A 557 44.77 51.69 13.81
N PHE A 558 45.05 50.82 12.85
CA PHE A 558 45.86 49.62 13.01
C PHE A 558 47.33 49.91 12.72
N THR A 559 48.21 49.62 13.68
CA THR A 559 49.65 49.83 13.56
C THR A 559 50.38 48.51 13.35
N GLY A 560 51.05 48.40 12.20
CA GLY A 560 51.87 47.25 11.81
C GLY A 560 51.70 46.90 10.32
N SER A 561 52.71 46.27 9.72
CA SER A 561 52.73 45.95 8.28
C SER A 561 52.53 44.46 7.96
N ASP A 562 52.46 43.62 9.00
CA ASP A 562 52.51 42.17 8.86
C ASP A 562 51.15 41.57 8.52
N LEU A 563 50.07 42.26 8.86
CA LEU A 563 48.70 41.94 8.45
C LEU A 563 48.22 42.96 7.40
N LYS A 564 47.48 42.48 6.41
CA LYS A 564 47.00 43.23 5.25
C LYS A 564 45.60 42.77 4.87
N VAL A 565 44.94 43.50 3.98
CA VAL A 565 43.73 43.02 3.31
C VAL A 565 44.11 41.82 2.43
N ARG A 566 43.39 40.70 2.55
CA ARG A 566 43.66 39.42 1.89
C ARG A 566 42.39 38.82 1.27
N GLY A 567 42.58 38.12 0.15
CA GLY A 567 41.53 37.38 -0.55
C GLY A 567 40.53 38.26 -1.32
N ASN A 568 39.65 37.63 -2.08
CA ASN A 568 38.71 38.33 -2.96
C ASN A 568 37.61 39.08 -2.19
N ASN A 569 37.33 38.68 -0.95
CA ASN A 569 36.33 39.30 -0.09
C ASN A 569 36.91 40.44 0.78
N GLY A 570 38.22 40.67 0.72
CA GLY A 570 38.87 41.83 1.37
C GLY A 570 38.98 41.75 2.90
N TYR A 571 39.29 40.58 3.48
CA TYR A 571 39.41 40.41 4.93
C TYR A 571 40.81 40.70 5.46
N ALA A 572 40.98 41.04 6.74
CA ALA A 572 42.32 41.19 7.32
C ALA A 572 43.00 39.82 7.50
N GLY A 573 44.25 39.68 7.08
CA GLY A 573 45.01 38.44 7.15
C GLY A 573 46.52 38.65 7.10
N ILE A 574 47.30 37.59 7.31
CA ILE A 574 48.77 37.63 7.21
C ILE A 574 49.20 38.01 5.79
N ALA A 575 50.17 38.93 5.66
CA ALA A 575 50.72 39.31 4.37
C ALA A 575 51.31 38.09 3.63
N ALA A 576 51.05 37.96 2.32
CA ALA A 576 51.42 36.78 1.54
C ALA A 576 52.92 36.44 1.62
N SER A 577 53.78 37.46 1.70
CA SER A 577 55.25 37.34 1.73
C SER A 577 55.85 36.89 3.07
N LYS A 578 55.04 36.63 4.10
CA LYS A 578 55.53 36.27 5.43
C LYS A 578 55.74 34.75 5.58
N PRO A 579 56.82 34.30 6.23
CA PRO A 579 57.01 32.88 6.55
C PRO A 579 56.09 32.42 7.69
N ASP A 580 56.18 31.16 8.09
CA ASP A 580 55.59 30.66 9.34
C ASP A 580 56.03 31.52 10.54
N GLY A 581 55.10 31.80 11.46
CA GLY A 581 55.36 32.66 12.60
C GLY A 581 54.10 33.33 13.15
N THR A 582 54.29 34.12 14.20
CA THR A 582 53.25 34.89 14.89
C THR A 582 53.39 36.37 14.57
N TYR A 583 52.32 36.99 14.10
CA TYR A 583 52.30 38.38 13.64
C TYR A 583 51.27 39.19 14.39
N VAL A 584 51.64 40.38 14.87
CA VAL A 584 50.78 41.24 15.67
C VAL A 584 50.59 42.60 14.99
N VAL A 585 49.37 43.10 15.06
CA VAL A 585 49.01 44.47 14.71
C VAL A 585 48.20 45.03 15.88
N THR A 586 48.58 46.21 16.36
CA THR A 586 47.91 46.88 17.48
C THR A 586 46.88 47.86 16.95
N CYS A 587 45.93 48.28 17.79
CA CYS A 587 44.90 49.25 17.45
C CYS A 587 44.98 50.46 18.41
N ASN A 588 44.66 51.66 17.95
CA ASN A 588 44.77 52.86 18.79
C ASN A 588 43.47 53.24 19.52
N LYS A 589 42.46 52.36 19.54
CA LYS A 589 41.15 52.65 20.14
C LYS A 589 41.14 52.33 21.63
N GLN A 590 40.53 53.24 22.40
CA GLN A 590 40.46 53.18 23.86
C GLN A 590 38.99 53.31 24.32
N CYS A 591 38.55 52.35 25.13
CA CYS A 591 37.26 52.33 25.80
C CYS A 591 37.18 53.39 26.92
N SER A 592 35.98 53.86 27.21
CA SER A 592 35.74 54.86 28.27
C SER A 592 35.56 54.21 29.64
N THR A 593 35.16 52.94 29.69
CA THR A 593 34.91 52.18 30.92
C THR A 593 35.80 50.93 31.00
N ASP A 594 35.81 50.31 32.18
CA ASP A 594 36.49 49.02 32.42
C ASP A 594 35.63 47.82 31.99
N ASP A 595 34.37 48.02 31.64
CA ASP A 595 33.51 46.98 31.08
C ASP A 595 33.53 47.13 29.57
N GLN A 596 34.16 46.18 28.88
CA GLN A 596 34.43 46.24 27.44
C GLN A 596 33.77 45.07 26.74
N SER A 597 33.34 45.29 25.50
CA SER A 597 32.93 44.23 24.58
C SER A 597 33.78 44.28 23.31
N LEU A 598 34.23 43.11 22.88
CA LEU A 598 34.96 42.87 21.65
C LEU A 598 34.21 41.80 20.85
N ALA A 599 33.70 42.18 19.68
CA ALA A 599 33.08 41.27 18.73
C ALA A 599 33.93 41.11 17.47
N VAL A 600 34.11 39.87 17.03
CA VAL A 600 34.91 39.48 15.87
C VAL A 600 34.05 38.67 14.93
N VAL A 601 34.06 39.02 13.65
CA VAL A 601 33.44 38.20 12.59
C VAL A 601 34.54 37.52 11.79
N LEU A 602 34.46 36.19 11.72
CA LEU A 602 35.42 35.38 10.99
C LEU A 602 35.22 35.52 9.47
N GLY A 603 36.33 35.71 8.78
CA GLY A 603 36.45 35.69 7.32
C GLY A 603 36.78 34.29 6.79
N ASP A 604 37.35 34.23 5.59
CA ASP A 604 37.81 32.97 4.99
C ASP A 604 39.14 32.48 5.61
N GLN A 605 39.59 31.28 5.20
CA GLN A 605 40.71 30.57 5.82
C GLN A 605 40.40 30.12 7.26
N GLY A 606 41.42 29.64 7.99
CA GLY A 606 41.25 28.94 9.26
C GLY A 606 40.89 27.47 9.06
N GLY A 607 41.32 26.62 9.98
CA GLY A 607 41.16 25.17 9.82
C GLY A 607 42.12 24.30 10.61
N SER A 608 43.20 24.88 11.15
CA SER A 608 44.18 24.15 11.95
C SER A 608 44.27 24.69 13.37
N PRO A 609 44.24 23.83 14.41
CA PRO A 609 44.59 24.21 15.78
C PRO A 609 46.03 24.76 15.91
N SER A 610 46.91 24.48 14.93
CA SER A 610 48.29 24.97 14.88
C SER A 610 48.41 26.40 14.38
N ALA A 611 47.35 27.00 13.83
CA ALA A 611 47.31 28.38 13.32
C ALA A 611 46.21 29.21 14.02
N PRO A 612 46.28 29.38 15.36
CA PRO A 612 45.31 30.16 16.13
C PRO A 612 45.32 31.65 15.77
N GLU A 613 44.20 32.36 15.88
CA GLU A 613 44.19 33.83 15.99
C GLU A 613 43.90 34.28 17.42
N TYR A 614 44.36 35.48 17.77
CA TYR A 614 44.09 36.11 19.06
C TYR A 614 43.69 37.56 18.88
N HIS A 615 42.65 37.96 19.58
CA HIS A 615 42.22 39.34 19.64
C HIS A 615 42.49 39.92 21.02
N LEU A 616 43.20 41.05 21.06
CA LEU A 616 43.71 41.68 22.27
C LEU A 616 42.80 42.84 22.66
N PHE A 617 42.35 42.83 23.91
CA PHE A 617 41.50 43.85 24.51
C PHE A 617 41.84 43.99 25.99
N HIS A 618 41.27 44.96 26.70
CA HIS A 618 41.66 45.24 28.08
C HIS A 618 43.19 45.41 28.24
N SER A 619 43.80 46.07 27.26
CA SER A 619 45.24 46.14 27.08
C SER A 619 45.80 47.48 27.53
N ASP A 620 47.05 47.49 28.00
CA ASP A 620 47.79 48.74 28.16
C ASP A 620 48.07 49.42 26.81
N SER A 621 48.41 50.72 26.84
CA SER A 621 48.67 51.51 25.62
C SER A 621 49.78 50.97 24.70
N GLY A 622 50.70 50.14 25.22
CA GLY A 622 51.76 49.48 24.48
C GLY A 622 51.43 48.04 24.04
N TYR A 623 50.25 47.53 24.38
CA TYR A 623 49.86 46.13 24.22
C TYR A 623 50.90 45.16 24.81
N THR A 624 51.37 45.43 26.03
CA THR A 624 52.32 44.57 26.74
C THR A 624 51.65 43.54 27.65
N ALA A 625 50.44 43.82 28.13
CA ALA A 625 49.59 42.90 28.86
C ALA A 625 48.11 43.26 28.69
N GLY A 626 47.23 42.26 28.82
CA GLY A 626 45.78 42.47 28.77
C GLY A 626 45.00 41.16 28.68
N ALA A 627 43.73 41.27 28.28
CA ALA A 627 42.86 40.14 27.96
C ALA A 627 43.02 39.72 26.49
N CYS A 628 42.79 38.44 26.21
CA CYS A 628 42.76 37.92 24.85
C CYS A 628 41.57 36.97 24.62
N LEU A 629 41.00 37.04 23.43
CA LEU A 629 40.14 36.02 22.87
C LEU A 629 40.95 35.22 21.84
N LYS A 630 41.27 33.97 22.16
CA LYS A 630 41.86 33.01 21.22
C LYS A 630 40.76 32.34 20.41
N ILE A 631 40.93 32.24 19.11
CA ILE A 631 40.01 31.54 18.21
C ILE A 631 40.81 30.55 17.36
N ASP A 632 40.38 29.30 17.38
CA ASP A 632 40.96 28.19 16.63
C ASP A 632 39.89 27.50 15.79
N ASN A 633 40.28 26.57 14.91
CA ASN A 633 39.31 25.68 14.30
C ASN A 633 38.67 24.78 15.36
N GLY A 634 37.43 25.10 15.74
CA GLY A 634 36.63 24.32 16.67
C GLY A 634 36.67 24.76 18.13
N ASN A 635 37.42 25.82 18.49
CA ASN A 635 37.52 26.28 19.89
C ASN A 635 37.63 27.81 19.99
N ALA A 636 37.10 28.36 21.08
CA ALA A 636 37.29 29.75 21.47
C ALA A 636 37.62 29.83 22.95
N THR A 637 38.68 30.56 23.31
CA THR A 637 39.21 30.59 24.68
C THR A 637 39.45 32.03 25.13
N ILE A 638 38.87 32.40 26.27
CA ILE A 638 39.14 33.66 26.96
C ILE A 638 40.37 33.47 27.86
N GLY A 639 41.28 34.43 27.82
CA GLY A 639 42.48 34.40 28.64
C GLY A 639 43.10 35.78 28.84
N SER A 640 44.28 35.77 29.41
CA SER A 640 45.18 36.91 29.47
C SER A 640 46.39 36.69 28.58
N TYR A 641 47.07 37.77 28.21
CA TYR A 641 48.33 37.70 27.51
C TYR A 641 49.38 38.63 28.13
N THR A 642 50.65 38.29 27.90
CA THR A 642 51.79 39.16 28.13
C THR A 642 52.69 39.14 26.90
N ARG A 643 53.27 40.29 26.58
CA ARG A 643 54.11 40.49 25.39
C ARG A 643 55.42 41.17 25.80
N SER A 644 56.52 40.58 25.34
CA SER A 644 57.86 41.13 25.46
C SER A 644 58.50 41.16 24.06
N GLY A 645 58.64 42.35 23.48
CA GLY A 645 59.13 42.51 22.11
C GLY A 645 58.22 41.84 21.08
N ALA A 646 58.75 40.86 20.34
CA ALA A 646 58.01 40.09 19.34
C ALA A 646 57.36 38.81 19.92
N SER A 647 57.69 38.42 21.15
CA SER A 647 57.17 37.20 21.78
C SER A 647 55.93 37.51 22.61
N ILE A 648 54.87 36.72 22.41
CA ILE A 648 53.61 36.83 23.14
C ILE A 648 53.32 35.49 23.81
N THR A 649 52.96 35.54 25.09
CA THR A 649 52.51 34.39 25.86
C THR A 649 51.02 34.55 26.18
N PHE A 650 50.25 33.52 25.89
CA PHE A 650 48.80 33.47 26.13
C PHE A 650 48.49 32.49 27.25
N THR A 651 47.63 32.87 28.19
CA THR A 651 47.24 32.05 29.34
C THR A 651 45.71 32.02 29.42
N ALA A 652 45.12 30.84 29.25
CA ALA A 652 43.67 30.65 29.35
C ALA A 652 43.19 30.85 30.79
N PHE A 653 42.00 31.43 30.96
CA PHE A 653 41.37 31.44 32.28
C PHE A 653 40.91 30.02 32.68
N PRO A 654 40.92 29.66 33.97
CA PRO A 654 40.37 28.38 34.43
C PRO A 654 38.89 28.25 34.01
N GLY A 655 38.58 27.25 33.18
CA GLY A 655 37.24 27.07 32.63
C GLY A 655 36.87 28.04 31.50
N GLY A 656 37.80 28.88 31.02
CA GLY A 656 37.58 29.88 29.98
C GLY A 656 37.61 29.36 28.54
N ALA A 657 37.48 28.06 28.31
CA ALA A 657 37.55 27.44 26.99
C ALA A 657 36.19 26.87 26.57
N TRP A 658 35.76 27.18 25.35
CA TRP A 658 34.59 26.65 24.70
C TRP A 658 35.00 25.89 23.43
N SER A 659 34.29 24.81 23.12
CA SER A 659 34.49 23.99 21.92
C SER A 659 33.19 23.87 21.11
N GLY A 660 33.29 24.06 19.81
CA GLY A 660 32.18 23.92 18.85
C GLY A 660 32.58 24.37 17.46
N ALA A 661 31.78 24.04 16.44
CA ALA A 661 32.11 24.33 15.05
C ALA A 661 32.18 25.86 14.82
N LEU A 662 33.33 26.32 14.31
CA LEU A 662 33.57 27.71 13.91
C LEU A 662 34.01 27.73 12.44
N GLY A 663 33.51 28.69 11.69
CA GLY A 663 33.84 28.87 10.28
C GLY A 663 33.56 30.29 9.80
N GLN A 664 33.79 30.55 8.52
CA GLN A 664 33.54 31.85 7.91
C GLN A 664 32.13 32.35 8.22
N GLY A 665 32.04 33.61 8.63
CA GLY A 665 30.82 34.28 9.02
C GLY A 665 30.42 34.10 10.47
N SER A 666 31.08 33.24 11.27
CA SER A 666 30.80 33.15 12.70
C SER A 666 31.10 34.47 13.40
N LEU A 667 30.19 34.91 14.27
CA LEU A 667 30.35 36.06 15.15
C LEU A 667 30.72 35.59 16.55
N LEU A 668 31.84 36.06 17.09
CA LEU A 668 32.27 35.78 18.45
C LEU A 668 32.38 37.09 19.20
N GLU A 669 31.62 37.24 20.28
CA GLU A 669 31.64 38.41 21.15
C GLU A 669 32.14 38.00 22.53
N VAL A 670 33.17 38.67 23.02
CA VAL A 670 33.61 38.57 24.42
C VAL A 670 33.35 39.89 25.11
N HIS A 671 32.76 39.86 26.29
CA HIS A 671 32.62 41.04 27.13
C HIS A 671 32.94 40.76 28.58
N ASN A 672 33.19 41.81 29.35
CA ASN A 672 33.34 41.72 30.80
C ASN A 672 32.37 42.62 31.55
N VAL A 673 31.96 42.17 32.73
CA VAL A 673 31.29 42.97 33.77
C VAL A 673 32.09 42.76 35.05
N GLY A 674 32.89 43.77 35.41
CA GLY A 674 33.93 43.61 36.42
C GLY A 674 34.86 42.42 36.07
N THR A 675 35.02 41.48 36.99
CA THR A 675 35.88 40.29 36.82
C THR A 675 35.19 39.10 36.14
N THR A 676 33.92 39.24 35.73
CA THR A 676 33.18 38.19 35.02
C THR A 676 33.31 38.41 33.53
N TRP A 677 33.75 37.38 32.81
CA TRP A 677 34.00 37.37 31.38
C TRP A 677 33.01 36.43 30.71
N THR A 678 32.34 36.91 29.69
CA THR A 678 31.31 36.18 28.95
C THR A 678 31.73 36.07 27.51
N LEU A 679 31.59 34.89 26.92
CA LEU A 679 31.73 34.66 25.49
C LEU A 679 30.37 34.28 24.92
N ALA A 680 29.96 35.00 23.89
CA ALA A 680 28.80 34.74 23.07
C ALA A 680 29.22 34.40 21.64
N ILE A 681 28.51 33.45 21.02
CA ILE A 681 28.74 33.02 19.65
C ILE A 681 27.43 33.13 18.88
N ASN A 682 27.46 33.85 17.77
CA ASN A 682 26.29 34.19 16.95
C ASN A 682 25.14 34.79 17.79
N GLY A 683 25.48 35.62 18.78
CA GLY A 683 24.53 36.28 19.69
C GLY A 683 24.07 35.45 20.89
N ASN A 684 24.49 34.19 21.02
CA ASN A 684 24.14 33.35 22.17
C ASN A 684 25.31 33.24 23.15
N THR A 685 25.08 33.56 24.42
CA THR A 685 26.07 33.34 25.48
C THR A 685 26.36 31.85 25.65
N VAL A 686 27.61 31.44 25.37
CA VAL A 686 28.04 30.05 25.42
C VAL A 686 28.92 29.72 26.62
N LEU A 687 29.59 30.73 27.19
CA LEU A 687 30.55 30.58 28.28
C LEU A 687 30.54 31.83 29.17
N SER A 688 30.65 31.61 30.48
CA SER A 688 30.82 32.66 31.50
C SER A 688 31.84 32.19 32.54
N VAL A 689 32.87 32.99 32.81
CA VAL A 689 33.97 32.66 33.72
C VAL A 689 34.36 33.87 34.56
N THR A 690 34.72 33.67 35.83
CA THR A 690 35.23 34.74 36.70
C THR A 690 36.74 34.63 36.83
N SER A 691 37.47 35.71 36.52
CA SER A 691 38.94 35.76 36.59
C SER A 691 39.43 37.17 36.94
N SER A 692 40.41 37.24 37.86
CA SER A 692 41.10 38.47 38.26
C SER A 692 42.51 38.60 37.66
N ALA A 693 42.84 37.80 36.64
CA ALA A 693 44.17 37.76 36.01
C ALA A 693 44.48 38.99 35.13
N VAL A 694 43.50 39.86 34.88
CA VAL A 694 43.64 41.07 34.06
C VAL A 694 43.54 42.31 34.96
N THR A 695 44.34 43.34 34.65
CA THR A 695 44.35 44.59 35.41
C THR A 695 43.30 45.55 34.85
N PHE A 696 42.47 46.12 35.73
CA PHE A 696 41.43 47.09 35.38
C PHE A 696 41.88 48.52 35.69
N GLY A 697 41.33 49.51 34.97
CA GLY A 697 41.59 50.93 35.16
C GLY A 697 41.89 51.66 33.85
N ALA A 698 41.90 53.00 33.89
CA ALA A 698 42.00 53.84 32.70
C ALA A 698 43.24 53.56 31.80
N SER A 699 44.34 53.06 32.37
CA SER A 699 45.57 52.71 31.66
C SER A 699 45.50 51.42 30.85
N THR A 700 44.49 50.56 31.08
CA THR A 700 44.34 49.24 30.42
C THR A 700 43.10 49.18 29.51
N ARG A 701 42.59 50.34 29.05
CA ARG A 701 41.35 50.39 28.27
C ARG A 701 41.52 50.27 26.75
N TYR A 702 42.68 49.82 26.27
CA TYR A 702 42.94 49.70 24.83
C TYR A 702 42.49 48.34 24.30
N GLY A 703 41.98 48.31 23.07
CA GLY A 703 41.48 47.07 22.48
C GLY A 703 41.44 47.06 20.96
N GLY A 704 41.12 45.90 20.40
CA GLY A 704 41.10 45.67 18.96
C GLY A 704 42.46 45.30 18.37
N GLY A 705 43.45 44.91 19.18
CA GLY A 705 44.70 44.33 18.68
C GLY A 705 44.45 42.95 18.07
N VAL A 706 45.22 42.56 17.06
CA VAL A 706 45.06 41.29 16.34
C VAL A 706 46.41 40.58 16.26
N VAL A 707 46.41 39.29 16.58
CA VAL A 707 47.55 38.39 16.43
C VAL A 707 47.11 37.21 15.57
N MET A 708 47.88 36.91 14.53
CA MET A 708 47.64 35.76 13.66
C MET A 708 48.88 34.90 13.56
N VAL A 709 48.69 33.60 13.40
CA VAL A 709 49.74 32.60 13.28
C VAL A 709 49.66 31.93 11.90
N ARG A 710 50.83 31.80 11.26
CA ARG A 710 51.01 30.92 10.09
C ARG A 710 51.81 29.71 10.52
N ALA A 711 51.32 28.52 10.21
CA ALA A 711 51.98 27.27 10.52
C ALA A 711 51.86 26.26 9.38
N THR A 712 52.98 25.69 8.98
CA THR A 712 53.06 24.63 7.99
C THR A 712 53.07 23.27 8.69
N VAL A 713 52.05 22.45 8.40
CA VAL A 713 51.81 21.17 9.06
C VAL A 713 51.95 20.04 8.04
N ASN A 714 52.63 18.97 8.43
CA ASN A 714 52.73 17.75 7.63
C ASN A 714 51.55 16.82 7.95
N LEU A 715 50.67 16.58 6.97
CA LEU A 715 49.48 15.74 7.09
C LEU A 715 49.72 14.28 6.64
N GLY A 716 50.99 13.91 6.47
CA GLY A 716 51.41 12.57 6.07
C GLY A 716 51.50 12.40 4.55
N TRP A 717 51.95 11.22 4.14
CA TRP A 717 52.34 10.89 2.76
C TRP A 717 51.26 11.09 1.68
N PHE A 718 49.97 10.95 2.00
CA PHE A 718 48.89 11.12 1.03
C PHE A 718 48.38 12.57 0.88
N GLN A 719 48.53 13.39 1.93
CA GLN A 719 48.00 14.76 1.96
C GLN A 719 49.10 15.83 1.87
N GLY A 720 50.36 15.42 2.04
CA GLY A 720 51.52 16.29 1.92
C GLY A 720 51.63 17.31 3.05
N THR A 721 52.34 18.40 2.75
CA THR A 721 52.54 19.53 3.66
C THR A 721 51.59 20.66 3.29
N VAL A 722 50.83 21.16 4.27
CA VAL A 722 49.85 22.23 4.08
C VAL A 722 50.19 23.40 5.00
N THR A 723 50.29 24.60 4.42
CA THR A 723 50.44 25.85 5.17
C THR A 723 49.08 26.38 5.56
N TYR A 724 48.85 26.52 6.87
CA TYR A 724 47.66 27.11 7.43
C TYR A 724 47.92 28.53 7.89
N ASP A 725 47.02 29.42 7.52
CA ASP A 725 46.86 30.72 8.16
C ASP A 725 45.74 30.60 9.20
N SER A 726 45.79 31.47 10.22
CA SER A 726 44.61 31.76 11.03
C SER A 726 43.40 32.13 10.19
N PHE A 727 42.22 32.09 10.80
CA PHE A 727 41.06 32.74 10.21
C PHE A 727 41.44 34.17 9.82
N ARG A 728 41.03 34.59 8.63
CA ARG A 728 41.07 36.01 8.32
C ARG A 728 39.93 36.68 9.07
N VAL A 729 40.03 37.97 9.31
CA VAL A 729 39.03 38.71 10.08
C VAL A 729 38.23 39.58 9.15
N ALA A 730 36.91 39.39 9.13
CA ALA A 730 36.00 40.18 8.29
C ALA A 730 35.65 41.53 8.95
N SER A 731 35.41 41.53 10.26
CA SER A 731 35.16 42.77 11.01
C SER A 731 35.52 42.63 12.47
N ILE A 732 35.82 43.77 13.10
CA ILE A 732 36.00 43.90 14.55
C ILE A 732 35.10 45.02 15.03
N THR A 733 34.36 44.78 16.10
CA THR A 733 33.64 45.79 16.86
C THR A 733 34.18 45.83 18.28
N LEU A 734 34.57 47.01 18.74
CA LEU A 734 34.99 47.29 20.10
C LEU A 734 34.02 48.32 20.69
N SER A 735 33.43 48.03 21.82
CA SER A 735 32.57 48.97 22.52
C SER A 735 32.81 48.96 24.02
N ASP A 736 32.44 50.06 24.69
CA ASP A 736 32.11 49.97 26.11
C ASP A 736 30.91 49.01 26.25
N TYR A 737 30.94 48.16 27.27
CA TYR A 737 29.87 47.25 27.59
C TYR A 737 29.07 47.79 28.76
N ILE A 738 27.78 47.93 28.55
CA ILE A 738 26.79 48.19 29.57
C ILE A 738 25.88 46.97 29.54
N ASP A 739 25.57 46.42 30.72
CA ASP A 739 24.63 45.32 30.81
C ASP A 739 23.32 45.70 30.10
N PRO A 740 22.87 44.91 29.11
CA PRO A 740 21.64 45.19 28.39
C PRO A 740 20.50 45.41 29.38
N ILE A 741 19.92 46.62 29.38
CA ILE A 741 18.69 46.87 30.12
C ILE A 741 17.58 46.16 29.36
N TYR A 742 17.34 44.90 29.71
CA TYR A 742 16.18 44.17 29.22
C TYR A 742 14.92 44.94 29.66
N LEU A 743 14.18 45.49 28.69
CA LEU A 743 12.87 46.09 28.92
C LEU A 743 11.90 45.00 29.36
N GLY A 744 11.66 44.88 30.66
CA GLY A 744 10.82 43.84 31.25
C GLY A 744 11.42 43.27 32.52
N SER A 745 10.94 42.08 32.92
CA SER A 745 11.49 41.28 34.02
C SER A 745 11.57 39.84 33.53
N GLY A 746 12.77 39.26 33.49
CA GLY A 746 12.99 37.90 33.01
C GLY A 746 14.44 37.46 33.09
N ALA A 747 14.64 36.15 33.17
CA ALA A 747 15.97 35.53 33.21
C ALA A 747 15.96 34.11 32.62
N THR A 748 17.10 33.67 32.08
CA THR A 748 17.31 32.32 31.54
C THR A 748 18.67 31.78 31.98
N MET A 749 18.68 30.59 32.58
CA MET A 749 19.87 29.79 32.84
C MET A 749 19.89 28.58 31.90
N ALA A 750 21.04 28.26 31.33
CA ALA A 750 21.18 27.18 30.38
C ALA A 750 22.37 26.27 30.70
N ARG A 751 22.29 25.02 30.23
CA ARG A 751 23.41 24.08 30.24
C ARG A 751 24.01 23.99 28.85
N THR A 752 25.21 24.54 28.70
CA THR A 752 26.02 24.50 27.48
C THR A 752 26.98 23.30 27.42
N SER A 753 27.20 22.63 28.55
CA SER A 753 28.06 21.44 28.63
C SER A 753 27.37 20.20 28.05
N ALA A 754 28.02 19.55 27.08
CA ALA A 754 27.58 18.28 26.49
C ALA A 754 27.84 17.05 27.38
N THR A 755 28.51 17.22 28.53
CA THR A 755 28.76 16.12 29.48
C THR A 755 27.44 15.65 30.09
N ASN A 756 27.18 14.34 30.02
CA ASN A 756 25.97 13.73 30.56
C ASN A 756 25.93 13.82 32.10
N VAL A 757 24.80 14.25 32.63
CA VAL A 757 24.52 14.28 34.08
C VAL A 757 23.40 13.29 34.37
N THR A 758 23.68 12.34 35.24
CA THR A 758 22.69 11.37 35.69
C THR A 758 21.76 12.02 36.72
N ILE A 759 20.46 11.97 36.44
CA ILE A 759 19.42 12.42 37.37
C ILE A 759 18.81 11.21 38.08
N ALA A 760 18.70 11.32 39.40
CA ALA A 760 18.12 10.29 40.27
C ALA A 760 16.63 10.07 40.02
N THR A 761 16.14 8.89 40.39
CA THR A 761 14.72 8.49 40.28
C THR A 761 13.84 9.15 41.33
N GLY A 762 12.53 9.19 41.08
CA GLY A 762 11.56 9.85 41.95
C GLY A 762 11.45 11.36 41.69
N THR A 763 10.97 12.08 42.70
CA THR A 763 10.77 13.54 42.67
C THR A 763 12.04 14.24 43.09
N THR A 764 12.75 14.86 42.15
CA THR A 764 14.04 15.49 42.44
C THR A 764 14.23 16.81 41.68
N VAL A 765 14.91 17.76 42.33
CA VAL A 765 15.45 18.95 41.65
C VAL A 765 16.64 18.56 40.78
N LEU A 766 16.94 19.39 39.78
CA LEU A 766 18.17 19.22 39.02
C LEU A 766 19.39 19.40 39.95
N PRO A 767 20.49 18.64 39.74
CA PRO A 767 21.67 18.71 40.59
C PRO A 767 22.28 20.11 40.69
N ASN A 768 23.04 20.35 41.77
CA ASN A 768 23.87 21.55 41.88
C ASN A 768 24.86 21.64 40.70
N SER A 769 25.18 22.87 40.29
CA SER A 769 26.05 23.16 39.14
C SER A 769 25.57 22.53 37.83
N PHE A 770 24.26 22.28 37.70
CA PHE A 770 23.68 21.71 36.48
C PHE A 770 23.65 22.69 35.31
N TYR A 771 23.27 23.94 35.55
CA TYR A 771 23.36 25.01 34.55
C TYR A 771 24.79 25.58 34.52
N SER A 772 25.30 25.87 33.33
CA SER A 772 26.67 26.36 33.15
C SER A 772 26.74 27.85 32.85
N VAL A 773 25.66 28.47 32.37
CA VAL A 773 25.62 29.89 32.01
C VAL A 773 24.28 30.53 32.39
N VAL A 774 24.33 31.83 32.70
CA VAL A 774 23.15 32.71 32.67
C VAL A 774 23.14 33.36 31.29
N GLN A 775 22.11 33.08 30.48
CA GLN A 775 22.00 33.62 29.13
C GLN A 775 21.46 35.05 29.12
N SER A 776 20.49 35.32 29.98
CA SER A 776 19.89 36.63 30.17
C SER A 776 19.36 36.73 31.59
N ALA A 777 19.42 37.91 32.20
CA ALA A 777 18.78 38.19 33.48
C ALA A 777 18.55 39.69 33.62
N THR A 778 17.34 40.08 34.01
CA THR A 778 17.06 41.43 34.49
C THR A 778 17.53 41.60 35.94
N PRO A 779 17.86 42.82 36.39
CA PRO A 779 18.38 43.05 37.75
C PRO A 779 17.45 42.57 38.88
N ASP A 780 16.16 42.40 38.60
CA ASP A 780 15.17 41.96 39.57
C ASP A 780 15.12 40.44 39.77
N ILE A 781 15.83 39.63 38.96
CA ILE A 781 15.91 38.17 39.10
C ILE A 781 17.37 37.76 39.28
N ALA A 782 17.72 37.31 40.49
CA ALA A 782 19.05 36.83 40.81
C ALA A 782 19.21 35.35 40.42
N CYS A 783 20.06 35.06 39.43
CA CYS A 783 20.41 33.70 39.01
C CYS A 783 21.63 33.17 39.77
N ASN A 784 21.56 31.92 40.26
CA ASN A 784 22.68 31.24 40.92
C ASN A 784 22.92 29.88 40.26
N LEU A 785 24.02 29.78 39.50
CA LEU A 785 24.39 28.57 38.76
C LEU A 785 24.82 27.41 39.67
N THR A 786 25.42 27.69 40.83
CA THR A 786 25.85 26.67 41.80
C THR A 786 24.67 25.88 42.34
N ASN A 787 23.57 26.56 42.67
CA ASN A 787 22.38 25.94 43.23
C ASN A 787 21.27 25.69 42.19
N GLY A 788 21.46 26.19 40.96
CA GLY A 788 20.46 26.14 39.88
C GLY A 788 19.17 26.90 40.21
N THR A 789 19.28 28.03 40.91
CA THR A 789 18.12 28.78 41.43
C THR A 789 17.96 30.14 40.76
N MET A 790 16.71 30.57 40.62
CA MET A 790 16.36 31.97 40.31
C MET A 790 15.56 32.56 41.48
N THR A 791 16.01 33.69 42.01
CA THR A 791 15.30 34.42 43.08
C THR A 791 14.73 35.71 42.53
N VAL A 792 13.42 35.88 42.62
CA VAL A 792 12.74 37.09 42.14
C VAL A 792 12.67 38.15 43.23
N SER A 793 12.83 39.43 42.89
CA SER A 793 12.68 40.56 43.82
C SER A 793 11.38 41.34 43.63
N LEU A 794 10.63 41.01 42.58
CA LEU A 794 9.31 41.56 42.31
C LEU A 794 8.24 40.47 42.46
N SER A 795 7.12 40.82 43.07
CA SER A 795 5.95 39.93 43.13
C SER A 795 5.13 40.04 41.84
N GLY A 796 4.62 38.92 41.34
CA GLY A 796 3.74 38.92 40.18
C GLY A 796 3.55 37.55 39.53
N TRP A 797 2.85 37.52 38.39
CA TRP A 797 2.69 36.31 37.58
C TRP A 797 3.88 36.12 36.65
N TYR A 798 4.56 34.99 36.77
CA TYR A 798 5.68 34.59 35.95
C TYR A 798 5.33 33.39 35.07
N LEU A 799 5.87 33.37 33.85
CA LEU A 799 5.97 32.20 33.01
C LEU A 799 7.32 31.53 33.29
N ALA A 800 7.29 30.34 33.88
CA ALA A 800 8.46 29.50 34.09
C ALA A 800 8.54 28.43 33.02
N LYS A 801 9.60 28.40 32.21
CA LYS A 801 9.81 27.34 31.21
C LYS A 801 11.03 26.51 31.58
N LEU A 802 10.84 25.20 31.63
CA LEU A 802 11.89 24.22 31.87
C LEU A 802 12.02 23.33 30.65
N SER A 803 13.24 23.14 30.18
CA SER A 803 13.58 22.21 29.10
C SER A 803 14.84 21.44 29.47
N THR A 804 14.86 20.14 29.20
CA THR A 804 16.03 19.28 29.42
C THR A 804 16.20 18.29 28.27
N LYS A 805 17.31 18.40 27.55
CA LYS A 805 17.74 17.48 26.50
C LYS A 805 18.33 16.20 27.08
N SER A 806 18.04 15.07 26.44
CA SER A 806 18.64 13.76 26.74
C SER A 806 19.44 13.27 25.54
N ASN A 807 20.70 12.88 25.75
CA ASN A 807 21.52 12.17 24.76
C ASN A 807 21.32 10.69 25.04
N ILE A 808 20.34 10.06 24.40
CA ILE A 808 20.04 8.65 24.67
C ILE A 808 21.16 7.78 24.11
N PHE A 809 22.09 7.41 24.98
CA PHE A 809 22.97 6.24 24.88
C PHE A 809 23.38 5.82 26.29
N THR A 810 22.58 4.96 26.93
CA THR A 810 22.97 4.29 28.18
C THR A 810 22.95 2.77 28.01
N ASN A 811 24.05 2.14 28.41
CA ASN A 811 24.41 0.74 28.21
C ASN A 811 23.62 -0.23 29.11
N SER A 812 22.31 -0.05 29.27
CA SER A 812 21.52 -0.87 30.19
C SER A 812 20.23 -1.39 29.55
N THR A 813 19.84 -2.56 30.04
CA THR A 813 18.76 -3.48 29.69
C THR A 813 17.37 -2.83 29.53
N ASN A 814 16.44 -3.57 28.94
CA ASN A 814 15.04 -3.18 28.67
C ASN A 814 14.47 -2.26 29.75
N SER A 815 14.10 -1.04 29.36
CA SER A 815 13.59 -0.02 30.28
C SER A 815 12.43 0.74 29.65
N SER A 816 11.33 0.81 30.40
CA SER A 816 10.17 1.64 30.10
C SER A 816 9.89 2.52 31.32
N GLY A 817 9.61 3.79 31.08
CA GLY A 817 9.44 4.76 32.15
C GLY A 817 8.72 6.01 31.70
N GLN A 818 8.34 6.81 32.69
CA GLN A 818 7.70 8.10 32.50
C GLN A 818 8.56 9.17 33.17
N ALA A 819 8.82 10.25 32.44
CA ALA A 819 9.53 11.43 32.95
C ALA A 819 8.62 12.66 32.80
N THR A 820 8.58 13.49 33.83
CA THR A 820 7.71 14.67 33.86
C THR A 820 8.51 15.89 34.34
N PRO A 821 8.50 17.03 33.64
CA PRO A 821 9.22 18.22 34.09
C PRO A 821 8.50 18.82 35.29
N ALA A 822 9.24 19.37 36.25
CA ALA A 822 8.69 19.91 37.48
C ALA A 822 9.37 21.24 37.86
N ILE A 823 8.58 22.14 38.45
CA ILE A 823 9.07 23.38 39.07
C ILE A 823 8.86 23.29 40.57
N PHE A 824 9.89 23.69 41.31
CA PHE A 824 9.90 23.77 42.75
C PHE A 824 10.05 25.23 43.17
N ILE A 825 9.16 25.69 44.06
CA ILE A 825 9.18 27.04 44.64
C ILE A 825 9.45 26.89 46.13
N ASN A 826 10.53 27.51 46.62
CA ASN A 826 10.97 27.47 48.02
C ASN A 826 11.12 26.05 48.61
N SER A 827 11.27 25.04 47.76
CA SER A 827 11.38 23.63 48.14
C SER A 827 12.35 22.90 47.22
N THR A 828 12.86 21.76 47.69
CA THR A 828 13.65 20.81 46.90
C THR A 828 13.00 19.43 46.82
N THR A 829 11.91 19.21 47.55
CA THR A 829 11.25 17.90 47.70
C THR A 829 9.77 17.94 47.32
N VAL A 830 9.12 19.10 47.43
CA VAL A 830 7.70 19.28 47.11
C VAL A 830 7.56 20.01 45.78
N VAL A 831 6.92 19.35 44.81
CA VAL A 831 6.66 19.93 43.49
C VAL A 831 5.58 20.99 43.59
N SER A 832 5.85 22.20 43.08
CA SER A 832 4.88 23.29 43.01
C SER A 832 4.06 23.25 41.72
N LYS A 833 4.70 22.91 40.59
CA LYS A 833 4.03 22.66 39.31
C LYS A 833 4.65 21.44 38.63
N LEU A 834 3.78 20.61 38.06
CA LEU A 834 4.15 19.39 37.35
C LEU A 834 3.64 19.48 35.92
N GLY A 835 4.49 19.18 34.96
CA GLY A 835 4.17 19.26 33.53
C GLY A 835 3.50 18.01 32.99
N LEU A 836 3.41 17.94 31.66
CA LEU A 836 2.92 16.75 30.98
C LEU A 836 3.94 15.60 31.06
N PRO A 837 3.49 14.39 31.41
CA PRO A 837 4.36 13.23 31.42
C PRO A 837 4.74 12.83 30.00
N GLN A 838 6.01 12.52 29.79
CA GLN A 838 6.52 11.92 28.56
C GLN A 838 6.95 10.48 28.81
N GLN A 839 6.43 9.57 28.01
CA GLN A 839 6.79 8.16 28.05
C GLN A 839 8.02 7.91 27.18
N TYR A 840 8.91 7.06 27.68
CA TYR A 840 9.99 6.48 26.87
C TYR A 840 9.97 4.96 27.04
N SER A 841 10.30 4.27 25.95
CA SER A 841 10.36 2.81 25.93
C SER A 841 11.55 2.35 25.10
N ARG A 842 12.24 1.32 25.59
CA ARG A 842 13.26 0.59 24.86
C ARG A 842 13.10 -0.90 25.11
N SER A 843 12.93 -1.65 24.03
CA SER A 843 12.94 -3.11 24.02
C SER A 843 14.17 -3.59 23.24
N ASN A 844 15.10 -4.27 23.90
CA ASN A 844 16.08 -5.12 23.22
C ASN A 844 15.47 -6.51 23.13
N SER A 845 15.35 -7.04 21.92
CA SER A 845 15.14 -8.46 21.71
C SER A 845 16.46 -9.22 21.89
N SER A 846 16.37 -10.49 22.30
CA SER A 846 17.52 -11.37 22.54
C SER A 846 18.25 -11.80 21.26
N ASP A 847 17.74 -11.44 20.08
CA ASP A 847 18.28 -11.77 18.76
C ASP A 847 19.08 -10.62 18.10
N GLY A 848 19.21 -9.48 18.78
CA GLY A 848 19.92 -8.31 18.25
C GLY A 848 19.10 -7.42 17.30
N SER A 849 17.82 -7.71 17.11
CA SER A 849 16.87 -6.76 16.52
C SER A 849 16.66 -5.56 17.47
N VAL A 850 16.63 -4.35 16.92
CA VAL A 850 16.36 -3.13 17.68
C VAL A 850 14.87 -2.81 17.52
N ASP A 851 14.05 -3.29 18.44
CA ASP A 851 12.62 -2.96 18.46
C ASP A 851 12.39 -1.59 19.11
N LEU A 852 11.74 -0.70 18.34
CA LEU A 852 11.14 0.57 18.71
C LEU A 852 11.82 1.32 19.87
N THR A 853 12.87 2.09 19.56
CA THR A 853 13.36 3.11 20.49
C THR A 853 12.49 4.36 20.33
N ILE A 854 11.70 4.72 21.35
CA ILE A 854 11.06 6.05 21.43
C ILE A 854 11.90 6.90 22.39
N PRO A 855 12.93 7.60 21.89
CA PRO A 855 13.74 8.42 22.75
C PRO A 855 12.96 9.67 23.18
N VAL A 856 12.84 9.92 24.50
CA VAL A 856 12.49 11.26 24.99
C VAL A 856 13.74 12.15 24.83
N LEU A 857 13.92 12.66 23.61
CA LEU A 857 15.06 13.50 23.23
C LEU A 857 15.07 14.84 23.97
N SER A 858 13.90 15.32 24.40
CA SER A 858 13.74 16.56 25.17
C SER A 858 12.49 16.51 26.05
N LEU A 859 12.66 16.77 27.34
CA LEU A 859 11.56 16.95 28.29
C LEU A 859 11.38 18.45 28.53
N SER A 860 10.25 19.00 28.10
CA SER A 860 10.01 20.45 28.13
C SER A 860 8.57 20.79 28.48
N ASP A 861 8.37 21.81 29.31
CA ASP A 861 7.05 22.38 29.58
C ASP A 861 7.15 23.85 30.07
N SER A 862 6.03 24.57 30.06
CA SER A 862 5.92 25.96 30.50
C SER A 862 4.78 26.13 31.51
N PHE A 863 5.04 26.86 32.59
CA PHE A 863 4.17 26.96 33.76
C PHE A 863 3.88 28.41 34.07
N VAL A 864 2.60 28.76 34.23
CA VAL A 864 2.22 30.06 34.80
C VAL A 864 2.18 29.91 36.32
N ILE A 865 3.04 30.66 37.01
CA ILE A 865 3.22 30.63 38.47
C ILE A 865 3.17 32.03 39.04
N TYR A 866 2.54 32.19 40.20
CA TYR A 866 2.64 33.43 40.97
C TYR A 866 3.82 33.31 41.93
N LEU A 867 4.67 34.34 41.96
CA LEU A 867 5.83 34.42 42.84
C LEU A 867 5.76 35.71 43.66
N ASN A 868 6.12 35.63 44.94
CA ASN A 868 6.37 36.79 45.78
C ASN A 868 7.84 37.20 45.69
N ALA A 869 8.12 38.48 45.93
CA ALA A 869 9.48 38.94 46.15
C ALA A 869 10.18 38.11 47.23
N GLY A 870 11.35 37.57 46.90
CA GLY A 870 12.15 36.65 47.72
C GLY A 870 11.95 35.16 47.40
N ASP A 871 10.93 34.78 46.62
CA ASP A 871 10.70 33.38 46.26
C ASP A 871 11.83 32.83 45.37
N VAL A 872 12.21 31.59 45.65
CA VAL A 872 13.29 30.87 44.98
C VAL A 872 12.72 29.77 44.10
N VAL A 873 12.99 29.82 42.79
CA VAL A 873 12.51 28.84 41.81
C VAL A 873 13.65 27.92 41.37
N ARG A 874 13.34 26.62 41.25
CA ARG A 874 14.24 25.58 40.73
C ARG A 874 13.54 24.70 39.71
N GLY A 875 14.30 24.27 38.70
CA GLY A 875 13.90 23.23 37.76
C GLY A 875 14.18 21.83 38.31
N GLY A 876 13.31 20.88 38.01
CA GLY A 876 13.47 19.48 38.37
C GLY A 876 12.62 18.57 37.51
N GLN A 877 12.53 17.31 37.92
CA GLN A 877 11.70 16.33 37.22
C GLN A 877 11.18 15.26 38.19
N VAL A 878 10.10 14.61 37.79
CA VAL A 878 9.59 13.40 38.43
C VAL A 878 9.83 12.24 37.47
N LEU A 879 10.60 11.26 37.93
CA LEU A 879 10.81 10.00 37.22
C LEU A 879 9.98 8.90 37.88
N GLY A 880 9.15 8.22 37.10
CA GLY A 880 8.31 7.11 37.58
C GLY A 880 9.12 5.94 38.14
N SER A 881 8.50 5.13 39.00
CA SER A 881 9.16 4.04 39.75
C SER A 881 9.83 2.96 38.90
N ASN A 882 9.43 2.83 37.63
CA ASN A 882 9.97 1.82 36.71
C ASN A 882 11.22 2.32 35.95
N ALA A 883 11.58 3.60 36.11
CA ALA A 883 12.79 4.19 35.56
C ALA A 883 13.98 3.91 36.48
N SER A 884 15.14 3.53 35.94
CA SER A 884 16.37 3.31 36.72
C SER A 884 17.21 4.58 36.89
N THR A 885 17.45 5.36 35.83
CA THR A 885 18.01 6.74 35.85
C THR A 885 17.78 7.43 34.50
N ARG A 886 17.82 8.78 34.43
CA ARG A 886 17.80 9.54 33.16
C ARG A 886 19.09 10.34 33.01
N GLN A 887 19.78 10.23 31.87
CA GLN A 887 20.93 11.08 31.54
C GLN A 887 20.47 12.35 30.82
N VAL A 888 20.84 13.50 31.36
CA VAL A 888 20.52 14.81 30.79
C VAL A 888 21.81 15.47 30.31
N THR A 889 21.77 16.11 29.15
CA THR A 889 22.92 16.78 28.53
C THR A 889 22.57 18.23 28.18
N GLY A 890 23.57 19.02 27.81
CA GLY A 890 23.41 20.33 27.21
C GLY A 890 23.63 20.32 25.69
N ASP A 891 23.64 21.51 25.12
CA ASP A 891 24.06 21.80 23.75
C ASP A 891 24.96 23.03 23.76
N SER A 892 25.93 23.11 22.85
CA SER A 892 26.92 24.19 22.84
C SER A 892 26.31 25.59 22.70
N ALA A 893 25.08 25.70 22.20
CA ALA A 893 24.31 26.95 22.08
C ALA A 893 23.41 27.24 23.31
N GLY A 894 23.26 26.31 24.26
CA GLY A 894 22.44 26.45 25.46
C GLY A 894 20.94 26.56 25.20
N THR A 895 20.45 26.01 24.09
CA THR A 895 19.07 26.18 23.62
C THR A 895 18.14 25.04 24.02
N ALA A 896 18.68 23.85 24.28
CA ALA A 896 17.91 22.62 24.48
C ALA A 896 17.72 22.26 25.95
N THR A 897 18.62 22.71 26.83
CA THR A 897 18.54 22.49 28.28
C THR A 897 18.62 23.82 29.02
N LEU A 898 17.47 24.30 29.50
CA LEU A 898 17.33 25.62 30.11
C LEU A 898 16.21 25.69 31.16
N LEU A 899 16.34 26.67 32.05
CA LEU A 899 15.27 27.18 32.90
C LEU A 899 15.14 28.68 32.64
N SER A 900 13.92 29.15 32.41
CA SER A 900 13.63 30.58 32.21
C SER A 900 12.44 31.02 33.03
N LEU A 901 12.47 32.29 33.45
CA LEU A 901 11.38 33.02 34.10
C LEU A 901 11.14 34.30 33.32
N ALA A 902 9.88 34.65 33.08
CA ALA A 902 9.49 35.94 32.52
C ALA A 902 8.24 36.46 33.20
N LEU A 903 8.26 37.69 33.70
CA LEU A 903 7.10 38.34 34.32
C LEU A 903 6.06 38.66 33.24
N LEU A 904 4.86 38.08 33.37
CA LEU A 904 3.76 38.21 32.42
C LEU A 904 3.00 39.53 32.59
N ASN A 905 2.95 40.07 33.80
CA ASN A 905 2.33 41.35 34.06
C ASN A 905 3.11 42.15 35.12
N ARG A 906 3.39 43.42 34.81
CA ARG A 906 3.54 44.41 35.87
C ARG A 906 2.12 44.79 36.26
N SER A 907 1.59 44.25 37.37
CA SER A 907 0.49 44.96 38.01
C SER A 907 1.09 46.27 38.52
N GLN A 908 0.87 47.37 37.81
CA GLN A 908 0.99 48.68 38.41
C GLN A 908 0.01 48.70 39.59
N ILE A 909 0.56 48.69 40.80
CA ILE A 909 -0.10 49.30 41.95
C ILE A 909 0.60 50.63 42.17
#